data_AF-A0A5C6TCZ1-F1
#
_entry.id   AF-A0A5C6TCZ1-F1
#
_cell.length_a   1.000
_cell.length_b   1.000
_cell.length_c   1.000
_cell.angle_alpha   90.00
_cell.angle_beta   90.00
_cell.angle_gamma   90.00
#
_symmetry.space_group_name_H-M   'P 1'
#
loop_
_entity.id
_entity.type
_entity.pdbx_description
1 polymer ?
#
loop_
_entity_poly.entity_id
_entity_poly.type
_entity_poly.pdbx_seq_one_letter_code
_entity_poly.pdbx_strand_id
1 'polypeptide(L)'
;MSVLDRYGPEVQRVPADAPIEDIIALLKRDGGVFVKGLVSEADVDKAYEETQRAPSLLALSPTYARSQVMNPVYQQVVDHFLTTRSWFWWGTERKESVSKPYLHSCTAMRIGPGGKAQPLHRDDYISHNIHNNIEKWDDERDVNRESAVGLFVAGSKVTKANGGTQFIQESHLWGSERGPPRVQDCIYAEMDKGDAFIMLASAYHGGGTNSTKDQHRLVFATFAVRGFLRQEENQFLAVPRETAMKLDQDIQAFMGYSMSDPACDPACGTCRKNQSSSQEVTADSLDASPSQPVILSQSPPELSMPSDPVAARLSASLSPEYPVLETSALTLASPQTSATLSLSPDVVSFTVSPSAHNDLHNDIATNRHIIDYFDQTLSEHFIIHVPGLDNPFRDYVLPLAYQHQGILHALLGLSACHMHNTGHANSQRLVTVSLGYRLSAIRSLASLLHKEDTSRLTPTEEEYVLAMVLLLVLHDVCESGVSTHGAHLTGVSFLCKRIACLDTSPRRSKTAMFLISALSWLDMLRGFSGAEKLSYSTEVRECVRDHGSLSLHTLVGCPPVIFFKIGQVLEAGKDYLAGDLPVEQFEQLLDGAEKFFRGWDPDQAVYPTNHQEWRHLAEAYRHACLLRVMRFPDAFAISCDDPQIKASVSAVLDVCATIPRDSVFYKRLLFPLFLAGADTCSPHQIHYASWCINEIKHSTGFQHPAMTDLLTKVWDERRTNPRGWSNVPWMEFVTQEKNQAELEKASKLANVPHCEQYERMVSGMLYDSLIPKLTNARLAARKAMNEYNTWFPEGDDFNIEFITKRRAEMLKSFLGHVEDDEVFIEPPFRVDYGPNMSVGKRFYANFNLTVLDSAIVTIGDRVMIGPNVMISTATHETEVASRRACIEYAYPINIGDDCWIGGGVTILPGVTIGEG
;
A
#
# COMPACT_ATOMS: atom_id res chain seq x y z
N MET A 1 -48.03 5.25 -38.40
CA MET A 1 -47.69 4.15 -37.48
C MET A 1 -46.65 4.68 -36.53
N SER A 2 -46.84 4.51 -35.23
CA SER A 2 -45.81 4.79 -34.24
C SER A 2 -44.59 3.90 -34.54
N VAL A 3 -43.40 4.33 -34.13
CA VAL A 3 -42.16 3.54 -34.30
C VAL A 3 -42.34 2.12 -33.75
N LEU A 4 -43.06 1.98 -32.63
CA LEU A 4 -43.33 0.71 -31.95
C LEU A 4 -44.32 -0.20 -32.68
N ASP A 5 -45.17 0.35 -33.56
CA ASP A 5 -46.14 -0.47 -34.33
C ASP A 5 -45.45 -1.38 -35.35
N ARG A 6 -44.14 -1.18 -35.60
CA ARG A 6 -43.30 -2.01 -36.47
C ARG A 6 -42.70 -3.23 -35.76
N TYR A 7 -42.82 -3.31 -34.43
CA TYR A 7 -42.11 -4.28 -33.60
C TYR A 7 -43.07 -5.09 -32.72
N GLY A 8 -42.74 -6.36 -32.49
CA GLY A 8 -43.50 -7.23 -31.58
C GLY A 8 -43.41 -6.80 -30.12
N PRO A 9 -44.25 -7.36 -29.23
CA PRO A 9 -44.25 -7.04 -27.80
C PRO A 9 -43.02 -7.55 -27.03
N GLU A 10 -42.25 -8.49 -27.58
CA GLU A 10 -41.02 -9.01 -26.98
C GLU A 10 -39.82 -8.05 -27.12
N VAL A 11 -38.76 -8.25 -26.31
CA VAL A 11 -37.48 -7.54 -26.50
C VAL A 11 -36.93 -7.83 -27.89
N GLN A 12 -36.73 -6.78 -28.67
CA GLN A 12 -36.43 -6.91 -30.10
C GLN A 12 -34.96 -7.15 -30.41
N ARG A 13 -34.72 -7.75 -31.58
CA ARG A 13 -33.40 -7.91 -32.19
C ARG A 13 -33.34 -7.11 -33.48
N VAL A 14 -32.50 -6.09 -33.51
CA VAL A 14 -32.36 -5.18 -34.65
C VAL A 14 -30.95 -5.30 -35.26
N PRO A 15 -30.77 -5.03 -36.56
CA PRO A 15 -29.43 -4.95 -37.14
C PRO A 15 -28.70 -3.67 -36.69
N ALA A 16 -27.37 -3.65 -36.79
CA ALA A 16 -26.54 -2.50 -36.38
C ALA A 16 -26.81 -1.20 -37.17
N ASP A 17 -27.43 -1.29 -38.36
CA ASP A 17 -27.84 -0.16 -39.20
C ASP A 17 -29.30 0.28 -38.98
N ALA A 18 -29.98 -0.27 -37.96
CA ALA A 18 -31.33 0.18 -37.60
C ALA A 18 -31.33 1.67 -37.19
N PRO A 19 -32.40 2.43 -37.50
CA PRO A 19 -32.51 3.82 -37.08
C PRO A 19 -32.37 3.97 -35.56
N ILE A 20 -31.62 4.98 -35.10
CA ILE A 20 -31.36 5.20 -33.67
C ILE A 20 -32.65 5.49 -32.90
N GLU A 21 -33.63 6.11 -33.55
CA GLU A 21 -34.95 6.40 -33.02
C GLU A 21 -35.70 5.10 -32.68
N ASP A 22 -35.46 4.04 -33.44
CA ASP A 22 -36.06 2.71 -33.22
C ASP A 22 -35.43 2.04 -31.99
N ILE A 23 -34.10 2.12 -31.86
CA ILE A 23 -33.34 1.62 -30.71
C ILE A 23 -33.76 2.36 -29.42
N ILE A 24 -33.85 3.69 -29.47
CA ILE A 24 -34.28 4.52 -28.32
C ILE A 24 -35.73 4.19 -27.94
N ALA A 25 -36.64 4.08 -28.91
CA ALA A 25 -38.04 3.73 -28.64
C ALA A 25 -38.17 2.34 -27.98
N LEU A 26 -37.38 1.37 -28.43
CA LEU A 26 -37.33 0.03 -27.84
C LEU A 26 -36.73 0.04 -26.43
N LEU A 27 -35.66 0.79 -26.17
CA LEU A 27 -35.11 0.95 -24.81
C LEU A 27 -36.11 1.58 -23.85
N LYS A 28 -36.85 2.61 -24.29
CA LYS A 28 -37.91 3.25 -23.48
C LYS A 28 -39.05 2.28 -23.16
N ARG A 29 -39.43 1.42 -24.10
CA ARG A 29 -40.49 0.42 -23.90
C ARG A 29 -40.03 -0.77 -23.07
N ASP A 30 -38.91 -1.37 -23.42
CA ASP A 30 -38.50 -2.70 -22.95
C ASP A 30 -37.38 -2.70 -21.89
N GLY A 31 -36.63 -1.59 -21.80
CA GLY A 31 -35.46 -1.44 -20.92
C GLY A 31 -34.18 -2.05 -21.47
N GLY A 32 -34.26 -2.77 -22.59
CA GLY A 32 -33.12 -3.41 -23.26
C GLY A 32 -33.41 -3.72 -24.72
N VAL A 33 -32.37 -3.87 -25.54
CA VAL A 33 -32.46 -4.20 -26.97
C VAL A 33 -31.22 -4.95 -27.45
N PHE A 34 -31.41 -5.94 -28.33
CA PHE A 34 -30.30 -6.67 -28.96
C PHE A 34 -29.95 -6.07 -30.31
N VAL A 35 -28.67 -5.79 -30.52
CA VAL A 35 -28.16 -5.26 -31.79
C VAL A 35 -27.22 -6.27 -32.42
N LYS A 36 -27.60 -6.80 -33.59
CA LYS A 36 -26.85 -7.84 -34.30
C LYS A 36 -25.64 -7.27 -35.01
N GLY A 37 -24.48 -7.92 -34.82
CA GLY A 37 -23.23 -7.55 -35.47
C GLY A 37 -22.80 -6.11 -35.20
N LEU A 38 -23.05 -5.59 -34.00
CA LEU A 38 -22.70 -4.21 -33.64
C LEU A 38 -21.19 -3.96 -33.67
N VAL A 39 -20.40 -4.99 -33.33
CA VAL A 39 -18.94 -4.97 -33.36
C VAL A 39 -18.47 -6.11 -34.27
N SER A 40 -17.47 -5.83 -35.11
CA SER A 40 -16.94 -6.86 -36.01
C SER A 40 -16.31 -8.01 -35.21
N GLU A 41 -16.50 -9.25 -35.65
CA GLU A 41 -15.89 -10.40 -34.97
C GLU A 41 -14.36 -10.30 -34.90
N ALA A 42 -13.73 -9.70 -35.91
CA ALA A 42 -12.28 -9.48 -35.97
C ALA A 42 -11.81 -8.51 -34.89
N ASP A 43 -12.55 -7.42 -34.64
CA ASP A 43 -12.21 -6.47 -33.57
C ASP A 43 -12.46 -7.08 -32.19
N VAL A 44 -13.49 -7.92 -32.06
CA VAL A 44 -13.75 -8.70 -30.84
C VAL A 44 -12.63 -9.69 -30.56
N ASP A 45 -12.15 -10.42 -31.58
CA ASP A 45 -11.01 -11.32 -31.46
C ASP A 45 -9.74 -10.59 -31.07
N LYS A 46 -9.44 -9.50 -31.77
CA LYS A 46 -8.25 -8.70 -31.49
C LYS A 46 -8.31 -8.11 -30.08
N ALA A 47 -9.46 -7.58 -29.65
CA ALA A 47 -9.65 -7.11 -28.29
C ALA A 47 -9.49 -8.24 -27.25
N TYR A 48 -9.88 -9.47 -27.59
CA TYR A 48 -9.70 -10.65 -26.72
C TYR A 48 -8.24 -11.15 -26.67
N GLU A 49 -7.50 -11.11 -27.77
CA GLU A 49 -6.06 -11.38 -27.76
C GLU A 49 -5.33 -10.35 -26.88
N GLU A 50 -5.76 -9.09 -26.94
CA GLU A 50 -5.25 -7.99 -26.11
C GLU A 50 -5.71 -8.08 -24.63
N THR A 51 -6.84 -8.76 -24.32
CA THR A 51 -7.44 -8.74 -22.97
C THR A 51 -8.09 -10.08 -22.53
N GLN A 52 -7.77 -10.57 -21.32
CA GLN A 52 -8.47 -11.72 -20.70
C GLN A 52 -8.75 -11.49 -19.21
N ARG A 53 -10.03 -11.57 -18.82
CA ARG A 53 -10.58 -11.20 -17.48
C ARG A 53 -9.89 -9.98 -16.89
N ALA A 54 -10.21 -8.83 -17.47
CA ALA A 54 -9.54 -7.59 -17.15
C ALA A 54 -10.55 -6.50 -16.81
N PRO A 55 -10.43 -5.87 -15.63
CA PRO A 55 -10.91 -4.50 -15.44
C PRO A 55 -9.99 -3.54 -16.21
N SER A 56 -10.33 -2.25 -16.27
CA SER A 56 -9.47 -1.25 -16.91
C SER A 56 -9.21 -1.53 -18.38
N LEU A 57 -10.18 -2.09 -19.11
CA LEU A 57 -9.99 -2.49 -20.52
C LEU A 57 -9.50 -1.35 -21.40
N LEU A 58 -9.84 -0.10 -21.05
CA LEU A 58 -9.40 1.09 -21.76
C LEU A 58 -7.86 1.26 -21.75
N ALA A 59 -7.19 0.78 -20.70
CA ALA A 59 -5.73 0.77 -20.59
C ALA A 59 -5.06 -0.36 -21.40
N LEU A 60 -5.82 -1.42 -21.71
CA LEU A 60 -5.27 -2.68 -22.20
C LEU A 60 -5.52 -2.91 -23.69
N SER A 61 -6.67 -2.45 -24.22
CA SER A 61 -7.03 -2.64 -25.63
C SER A 61 -7.44 -1.32 -26.27
N PRO A 62 -6.56 -0.72 -27.08
CA PRO A 62 -6.92 0.39 -27.96
C PRO A 62 -8.01 0.00 -28.98
N THR A 63 -8.11 -1.29 -29.32
CA THR A 63 -9.15 -1.82 -30.21
C THR A 63 -10.53 -1.72 -29.53
N TYR A 64 -10.65 -2.18 -28.28
CA TYR A 64 -11.87 -2.06 -27.47
C TYR A 64 -12.31 -0.60 -27.29
N ALA A 65 -11.35 0.29 -26.99
CA ALA A 65 -11.62 1.72 -26.84
C ALA A 65 -12.26 2.34 -28.10
N ARG A 66 -11.80 1.94 -29.29
CA ARG A 66 -12.31 2.48 -30.56
C ARG A 66 -13.59 1.79 -31.03
N SER A 67 -13.69 0.47 -30.89
CA SER A 67 -14.79 -0.30 -31.50
C SER A 67 -16.02 -0.45 -30.62
N GLN A 68 -15.86 -0.46 -29.28
CA GLN A 68 -16.95 -0.66 -28.32
C GLN A 68 -17.27 0.63 -27.58
N VAL A 69 -16.28 1.23 -26.90
CA VAL A 69 -16.49 2.45 -26.10
C VAL A 69 -16.97 3.60 -26.99
N MET A 70 -16.30 3.84 -28.12
CA MET A 70 -16.68 4.88 -29.08
C MET A 70 -17.63 4.39 -30.19
N ASN A 71 -18.34 3.27 -29.99
CA ASN A 71 -19.28 2.79 -30.99
C ASN A 71 -20.37 3.85 -31.28
N PRO A 72 -20.63 4.23 -32.54
CA PRO A 72 -21.55 5.33 -32.86
C PRO A 72 -22.99 5.15 -32.37
N VAL A 73 -23.50 3.91 -32.35
CA VAL A 73 -24.84 3.62 -31.85
C VAL A 73 -24.87 3.78 -30.33
N TYR A 74 -23.87 3.23 -29.64
CA TYR A 74 -23.77 3.32 -28.19
C TYR A 74 -23.61 4.77 -27.71
N GLN A 75 -22.75 5.55 -28.36
CA GLN A 75 -22.54 6.98 -28.05
C GLN A 75 -23.84 7.78 -28.19
N GLN A 76 -24.63 7.55 -29.25
CA GLN A 76 -25.93 8.23 -29.42
C GLN A 76 -26.96 7.83 -28.36
N VAL A 77 -27.02 6.55 -27.98
CA VAL A 77 -27.90 6.08 -26.88
C VAL A 77 -27.49 6.76 -25.57
N VAL A 78 -26.20 6.75 -25.25
CA VAL A 78 -25.64 7.34 -24.03
C VAL A 78 -25.90 8.84 -23.98
N ASP A 79 -25.65 9.56 -25.08
CA ASP A 79 -25.93 11.00 -25.17
C ASP A 79 -27.42 11.31 -24.96
N HIS A 80 -28.33 10.48 -25.48
CA HIS A 80 -29.77 10.66 -25.32
C HIS A 80 -30.22 10.50 -23.86
N PHE A 81 -29.81 9.42 -23.18
CA PHE A 81 -30.31 9.10 -21.84
C PHE A 81 -29.55 9.79 -20.70
N LEU A 82 -28.27 10.13 -20.89
CA LEU A 82 -27.39 10.55 -19.79
C LEU A 82 -26.91 12.00 -19.89
N THR A 83 -27.09 12.69 -21.01
CA THR A 83 -26.82 14.13 -21.08
C THR A 83 -27.78 14.89 -20.19
N THR A 84 -27.24 15.66 -19.26
CA THR A 84 -28.05 16.42 -18.29
C THR A 84 -28.01 17.90 -18.63
N ARG A 85 -29.19 18.51 -18.73
CA ARG A 85 -29.37 19.94 -19.00
C ARG A 85 -30.09 20.57 -17.84
N SER A 86 -29.51 21.63 -17.28
CA SER A 86 -30.14 22.42 -16.22
C SER A 86 -29.98 23.90 -16.50
N TRP A 87 -30.93 24.71 -16.05
CA TRP A 87 -30.86 26.16 -16.20
C TRP A 87 -30.68 26.81 -14.84
N PHE A 88 -29.83 27.83 -14.78
CA PHE A 88 -29.64 28.64 -13.59
C PHE A 88 -29.53 30.11 -13.96
N TRP A 89 -29.84 30.98 -12.99
CA TRP A 89 -29.66 32.42 -13.12
C TRP A 89 -28.26 32.80 -12.67
N TRP A 90 -27.54 33.58 -13.49
CA TRP A 90 -26.26 34.19 -13.16
C TRP A 90 -26.41 35.71 -13.23
N GLY A 91 -26.71 36.33 -12.09
CA GLY A 91 -27.20 37.71 -12.07
C GLY A 91 -28.54 37.81 -12.80
N THR A 92 -28.61 38.62 -13.84
CA THR A 92 -29.81 38.80 -14.69
C THR A 92 -29.85 37.89 -15.91
N GLU A 93 -28.80 37.11 -16.16
CA GLU A 93 -28.71 36.22 -17.32
C GLU A 93 -29.19 34.81 -16.97
N ARG A 94 -30.02 34.21 -17.82
CA ARG A 94 -30.38 32.80 -17.75
C ARG A 94 -29.35 31.99 -18.53
N LYS A 95 -28.63 31.08 -17.88
CA LYS A 95 -27.60 30.23 -18.48
C LYS A 95 -27.99 28.77 -18.47
N GLU A 96 -27.62 28.05 -19.53
CA GLU A 96 -27.71 26.59 -19.61
C GLU A 96 -26.42 25.97 -19.07
N SER A 97 -26.55 24.95 -18.24
CA SER A 97 -25.48 24.03 -17.87
C SER A 97 -25.74 22.70 -18.57
N VAL A 98 -24.74 22.21 -19.32
CA VAL A 98 -24.81 20.92 -20.01
C VAL A 98 -23.71 20.01 -19.48
N SER A 99 -24.12 18.93 -18.81
CA SER A 99 -23.22 17.89 -18.32
C SER A 99 -23.32 16.67 -19.24
N LYS A 100 -22.29 16.44 -20.05
CA LYS A 100 -22.20 15.29 -20.95
C LYS A 100 -21.85 14.01 -20.18
N PRO A 101 -22.31 12.85 -20.62
CA PRO A 101 -21.93 11.59 -20.01
C PRO A 101 -20.47 11.25 -20.29
N TYR A 102 -19.95 10.34 -19.48
CA TYR A 102 -18.60 9.84 -19.59
C TYR A 102 -18.55 8.39 -19.09
N LEU A 103 -17.46 7.71 -19.39
CA LEU A 103 -17.27 6.30 -19.17
C LEU A 103 -17.32 5.97 -17.67
N HIS A 104 -17.98 4.89 -17.30
CA HIS A 104 -18.22 4.51 -15.91
C HIS A 104 -17.38 3.31 -15.47
N SER A 105 -17.43 2.22 -16.24
CA SER A 105 -16.68 0.98 -15.99
C SER A 105 -16.53 0.16 -17.27
N CYS A 106 -15.44 -0.61 -17.36
CA CYS A 106 -15.09 -1.44 -18.52
C CYS A 106 -14.51 -2.77 -18.08
N THR A 107 -15.26 -3.86 -18.24
CA THR A 107 -14.83 -5.20 -17.78
C THR A 107 -15.05 -6.28 -18.81
N ALA A 108 -14.04 -7.15 -19.01
CA ALA A 108 -14.21 -8.39 -19.77
C ALA A 108 -14.46 -9.56 -18.81
N MET A 109 -15.57 -10.28 -19.01
CA MET A 109 -15.99 -11.38 -18.15
C MET A 109 -15.96 -12.71 -18.89
N ARG A 110 -15.07 -13.63 -18.48
CA ARG A 110 -15.04 -15.02 -18.95
C ARG A 110 -15.59 -15.97 -17.89
N ILE A 111 -16.74 -16.59 -18.12
CA ILE A 111 -17.40 -17.50 -17.18
C ILE A 111 -17.20 -18.95 -17.64
N GLY A 112 -16.49 -19.76 -16.86
CA GLY A 112 -16.26 -21.18 -17.15
C GLY A 112 -17.40 -22.11 -16.70
N PRO A 113 -17.31 -23.40 -17.05
CA PRO A 113 -18.24 -24.45 -16.60
C PRO A 113 -18.47 -24.43 -15.08
N GLY A 114 -19.73 -24.52 -14.66
CA GLY A 114 -20.11 -24.50 -13.23
C GLY A 114 -20.22 -23.09 -12.60
N GLY A 115 -20.04 -22.02 -13.37
CA GLY A 115 -20.26 -20.65 -12.91
C GLY A 115 -21.70 -20.43 -12.39
N LYS A 116 -21.84 -19.88 -11.18
CA LYS A 116 -23.13 -19.62 -10.55
C LYS A 116 -23.78 -18.35 -11.10
N ALA A 117 -25.11 -18.34 -11.19
CA ALA A 117 -25.85 -17.13 -11.53
C ALA A 117 -25.63 -16.02 -10.50
N GLN A 118 -25.62 -14.78 -10.97
CA GLN A 118 -25.71 -13.61 -10.10
C GLN A 118 -27.15 -13.46 -9.57
N PRO A 119 -27.34 -12.91 -8.36
CA PRO A 119 -28.64 -12.41 -7.94
C PRO A 119 -29.15 -11.36 -8.94
N LEU A 120 -30.47 -11.27 -9.12
CA LEU A 120 -31.05 -10.22 -9.96
C LEU A 120 -30.90 -8.85 -9.27
N HIS A 121 -30.36 -7.88 -9.99
CA HIS A 121 -30.04 -6.54 -9.49
C HIS A 121 -30.20 -5.49 -10.60
N ARG A 122 -30.14 -4.21 -10.22
CA ARG A 122 -30.12 -3.03 -11.11
C ARG A 122 -28.78 -2.35 -10.94
N ASP A 123 -28.01 -2.10 -11.97
CA ASP A 123 -26.65 -1.56 -11.80
C ASP A 123 -26.62 -0.13 -11.24
N ASP A 124 -27.75 0.57 -11.26
CA ASP A 124 -27.82 1.92 -10.70
C ASP A 124 -27.94 1.99 -9.17
N TYR A 125 -27.96 0.85 -8.46
CA TYR A 125 -27.98 0.82 -6.99
C TYR A 125 -26.80 1.58 -6.37
N ILE A 126 -25.65 1.60 -7.04
CA ILE A 126 -24.44 2.31 -6.63
C ILE A 126 -24.61 3.84 -6.59
N SER A 127 -25.58 4.36 -7.35
CA SER A 127 -25.95 5.78 -7.35
C SER A 127 -27.00 6.10 -6.28
N HIS A 128 -27.40 5.12 -5.46
CA HIS A 128 -28.45 5.26 -4.44
C HIS A 128 -29.80 5.73 -5.01
N ASN A 129 -30.11 5.36 -6.26
CA ASN A 129 -31.36 5.72 -6.91
C ASN A 129 -32.57 5.03 -6.27
N ILE A 130 -33.64 5.79 -6.06
CA ILE A 130 -34.96 5.27 -5.67
C ILE A 130 -35.91 5.51 -6.83
N HIS A 131 -36.48 4.43 -7.37
CA HIS A 131 -37.37 4.49 -8.53
C HIS A 131 -38.82 4.50 -8.11
N ASN A 132 -39.59 5.40 -8.71
CA ASN A 132 -41.04 5.36 -8.69
C ASN A 132 -41.55 4.46 -9.83
N ASN A 133 -42.68 3.80 -9.58
CA ASN A 133 -43.35 3.00 -10.60
C ASN A 133 -43.99 3.90 -11.66
N ILE A 134 -43.74 3.62 -12.93
CA ILE A 134 -44.31 4.35 -14.07
C ILE A 134 -44.98 3.38 -15.05
N GLU A 135 -46.05 3.80 -15.73
CA GLU A 135 -46.73 2.95 -16.73
C GLU A 135 -46.01 2.94 -18.08
N LYS A 136 -45.46 4.09 -18.47
CA LYS A 136 -44.71 4.29 -19.70
C LYS A 136 -43.69 5.40 -19.50
N TRP A 137 -42.61 5.33 -20.27
CA TRP A 137 -41.59 6.36 -20.34
C TRP A 137 -42.16 7.67 -20.90
N ASP A 138 -41.80 8.78 -20.28
CA ASP A 138 -42.12 10.15 -20.70
C ASP A 138 -40.84 10.99 -20.74
N ASP A 139 -40.54 11.60 -21.90
CA ASP A 139 -39.25 12.25 -22.15
C ASP A 139 -39.02 13.54 -21.33
N GLU A 140 -40.08 14.18 -20.84
CA GLU A 140 -39.94 15.36 -20.00
C GLU A 140 -39.83 14.97 -18.53
N ARG A 141 -40.68 14.06 -18.05
CA ARG A 141 -40.70 13.60 -16.66
C ARG A 141 -39.49 12.74 -16.31
N ASP A 142 -39.13 11.81 -17.18
CA ASP A 142 -38.15 10.75 -16.88
C ASP A 142 -36.74 11.06 -17.41
N VAL A 143 -36.49 12.29 -17.88
CA VAL A 143 -35.19 12.74 -18.42
C VAL A 143 -34.00 12.48 -17.49
N ASN A 144 -34.25 12.44 -16.18
CA ASN A 144 -33.24 12.20 -15.14
C ASN A 144 -33.34 10.81 -14.48
N ARG A 145 -34.16 9.89 -15.02
CA ARG A 145 -34.43 8.57 -14.42
C ARG A 145 -33.20 7.66 -14.42
N GLU A 146 -32.48 7.61 -15.53
CA GLU A 146 -31.31 6.72 -15.69
C GLU A 146 -30.04 7.39 -15.21
N SER A 147 -29.25 6.74 -14.35
CA SER A 147 -27.91 7.21 -14.00
C SER A 147 -26.84 6.66 -14.95
N ALA A 148 -27.07 5.49 -15.54
CA ALA A 148 -26.12 4.79 -16.38
C ALA A 148 -26.81 3.97 -17.49
N VAL A 149 -26.05 3.65 -18.53
CA VAL A 149 -26.45 2.75 -19.63
C VAL A 149 -25.34 1.71 -19.81
N GLY A 150 -25.72 0.45 -19.95
CA GLY A 150 -24.79 -0.67 -20.14
C GLY A 150 -24.81 -1.22 -21.57
N LEU A 151 -23.66 -1.65 -22.05
CA LEU A 151 -23.42 -2.33 -23.32
C LEU A 151 -22.69 -3.65 -23.06
N PHE A 152 -23.29 -4.77 -23.47
CA PHE A 152 -22.72 -6.11 -23.36
C PHE A 152 -22.43 -6.68 -24.73
N VAL A 153 -21.16 -6.81 -25.12
CA VAL A 153 -20.74 -7.38 -26.41
C VAL A 153 -20.30 -8.83 -26.22
N ALA A 154 -20.86 -9.74 -27.02
CA ALA A 154 -20.53 -11.15 -26.97
C ALA A 154 -19.14 -11.42 -27.56
N GLY A 155 -18.19 -11.85 -26.72
CA GLY A 155 -16.87 -12.32 -27.15
C GLY A 155 -16.85 -13.77 -27.63
N SER A 156 -17.91 -14.50 -27.35
CA SER A 156 -18.16 -15.88 -27.76
C SER A 156 -19.66 -16.10 -27.86
N LYS A 157 -20.12 -17.19 -28.50
CA LYS A 157 -21.55 -17.53 -28.52
C LYS A 157 -22.14 -17.61 -27.11
N VAL A 158 -23.15 -16.81 -26.84
CA VAL A 158 -23.89 -16.76 -25.57
C VAL A 158 -25.21 -17.50 -25.73
N THR A 159 -25.47 -18.44 -24.84
CA THR A 159 -26.71 -19.24 -24.80
C THR A 159 -27.25 -19.25 -23.38
N LYS A 160 -28.53 -19.62 -23.21
CA LYS A 160 -29.08 -19.86 -21.86
C LYS A 160 -28.26 -20.91 -21.09
N ALA A 161 -27.79 -21.95 -21.75
CA ALA A 161 -27.06 -23.06 -21.12
C ALA A 161 -25.68 -22.65 -20.59
N ASN A 162 -24.95 -21.78 -21.29
CA ASN A 162 -23.62 -21.32 -20.90
C ASN A 162 -23.61 -20.05 -20.05
N GLY A 163 -24.78 -19.66 -19.52
CA GLY A 163 -24.91 -18.58 -18.55
C GLY A 163 -25.18 -17.21 -19.16
N GLY A 164 -25.91 -17.14 -20.28
CA GLY A 164 -26.39 -15.87 -20.85
C GLY A 164 -27.07 -14.97 -19.83
N THR A 165 -26.96 -13.65 -20.03
CA THR A 165 -27.47 -12.65 -19.09
C THR A 165 -28.98 -12.79 -18.96
N GLN A 166 -29.46 -12.96 -17.73
CA GLN A 166 -30.88 -12.94 -17.36
C GLN A 166 -31.33 -11.48 -17.34
N PHE A 167 -32.47 -11.18 -17.94
CA PHE A 167 -33.01 -9.81 -18.03
C PHE A 167 -34.53 -9.84 -17.89
N ILE A 168 -35.11 -8.93 -17.10
CA ILE A 168 -36.56 -8.79 -16.99
C ILE A 168 -37.00 -7.60 -17.84
N GLN A 169 -37.77 -7.89 -18.89
CA GLN A 169 -38.37 -6.87 -19.75
C GLN A 169 -39.27 -5.93 -18.95
N GLU A 170 -39.27 -4.64 -19.30
CA GLU A 170 -40.06 -3.55 -18.67
C GLU A 170 -39.72 -3.29 -17.19
N SER A 171 -38.72 -3.96 -16.63
CA SER A 171 -38.40 -3.83 -15.21
C SER A 171 -37.75 -2.49 -14.83
N HIS A 172 -37.27 -1.72 -15.82
CA HIS A 172 -36.84 -0.32 -15.65
C HIS A 172 -38.01 0.61 -15.27
N LEU A 173 -39.26 0.22 -15.58
CA LEU A 173 -40.46 0.99 -15.22
C LEU A 173 -40.93 0.73 -13.79
N TRP A 174 -40.41 -0.30 -13.13
CA TRP A 174 -40.89 -0.74 -11.81
C TRP A 174 -40.39 0.17 -10.69
N GLY A 175 -41.24 0.41 -9.69
CA GLY A 175 -40.83 1.10 -8.46
C GLY A 175 -40.04 0.22 -7.51
N SER A 176 -39.17 0.81 -6.68
CA SER A 176 -38.32 0.09 -5.73
C SER A 176 -39.11 -0.71 -4.66
N GLU A 177 -40.34 -0.33 -4.38
CA GLU A 177 -41.22 -0.96 -3.38
C GLU A 177 -41.94 -2.23 -3.87
N ARG A 178 -41.78 -2.63 -5.16
CA ARG A 178 -42.55 -3.73 -5.78
C ARG A 178 -42.23 -5.13 -5.22
N GLY A 179 -41.19 -5.27 -4.40
CA GLY A 179 -40.70 -6.54 -3.88
C GLY A 179 -39.65 -7.22 -4.79
N PRO A 180 -39.10 -8.38 -4.39
CA PRO A 180 -37.94 -8.96 -5.06
C PRO A 180 -38.28 -9.50 -6.47
N PRO A 181 -37.39 -9.30 -7.47
CA PRO A 181 -37.54 -9.87 -8.81
C PRO A 181 -37.40 -11.40 -8.77
N ARG A 182 -38.02 -12.09 -9.75
CA ARG A 182 -37.98 -13.55 -9.84
C ARG A 182 -37.34 -14.00 -11.15
N VAL A 183 -36.45 -14.99 -11.06
CA VAL A 183 -35.73 -15.56 -12.22
C VAL A 183 -36.66 -16.13 -13.29
N GLN A 184 -37.85 -16.60 -12.91
CA GLN A 184 -38.85 -17.12 -13.85
C GLN A 184 -39.42 -16.04 -14.79
N ASP A 185 -39.31 -14.76 -14.40
CA ASP A 185 -39.77 -13.63 -15.19
C ASP A 185 -38.66 -13.13 -16.16
N CYS A 186 -37.48 -13.77 -16.16
CA CYS A 186 -36.35 -13.39 -17.00
C CYS A 186 -36.37 -14.03 -18.39
N ILE A 187 -36.04 -13.24 -19.40
CA ILE A 187 -35.50 -13.71 -20.67
C ILE A 187 -33.98 -13.86 -20.58
N TYR A 188 -33.37 -14.53 -21.57
CA TYR A 188 -31.92 -14.74 -21.63
C TYR A 188 -31.34 -14.07 -22.86
N ALA A 189 -30.28 -13.31 -22.66
CA ALA A 189 -29.49 -12.66 -23.71
C ALA A 189 -28.66 -13.68 -24.50
N GLU A 190 -29.33 -14.39 -25.41
CA GLU A 190 -28.65 -15.26 -26.38
C GLU A 190 -28.10 -14.41 -27.53
N MET A 191 -26.82 -14.57 -27.85
CA MET A 191 -26.08 -13.69 -28.74
C MET A 191 -25.02 -14.50 -29.48
N ASP A 192 -24.87 -14.27 -30.78
CA ASP A 192 -23.68 -14.73 -31.49
C ASP A 192 -22.52 -13.77 -31.22
N LYS A 193 -21.29 -14.16 -31.58
CA LYS A 193 -20.12 -13.33 -31.34
C LYS A 193 -20.24 -12.01 -32.11
N GLY A 194 -19.89 -10.88 -31.49
CA GLY A 194 -20.04 -9.54 -32.08
C GLY A 194 -21.44 -8.93 -31.95
N ASP A 195 -22.46 -9.73 -31.60
CA ASP A 195 -23.75 -9.19 -31.18
C ASP A 195 -23.61 -8.46 -29.84
N ALA A 196 -24.47 -7.46 -29.63
CA ALA A 196 -24.51 -6.67 -28.41
C ALA A 196 -25.90 -6.63 -27.79
N PHE A 197 -25.93 -6.48 -26.47
CA PHE A 197 -27.14 -6.18 -25.70
C PHE A 197 -26.94 -4.84 -24.98
N ILE A 198 -27.77 -3.85 -25.32
CA ILE A 198 -27.79 -2.53 -24.67
C ILE A 198 -28.94 -2.52 -23.67
N MET A 199 -28.70 -2.06 -22.45
CA MET A 199 -29.73 -1.98 -21.40
C MET A 199 -29.61 -0.73 -20.55
N LEU A 200 -30.75 -0.31 -19.99
CA LEU A 200 -30.83 0.75 -18.99
C LEU A 200 -30.43 0.21 -17.61
N ALA A 201 -29.63 0.96 -16.85
CA ALA A 201 -29.11 0.49 -15.55
C ALA A 201 -30.21 0.29 -14.48
N SER A 202 -31.37 0.94 -14.66
CA SER A 202 -32.54 0.73 -13.80
C SER A 202 -33.30 -0.58 -14.05
N ALA A 203 -32.92 -1.37 -15.07
CA ALA A 203 -33.55 -2.66 -15.36
C ALA A 203 -32.94 -3.80 -14.51
N TYR A 204 -33.80 -4.72 -14.06
CA TYR A 204 -33.36 -5.93 -13.35
C TYR A 204 -32.73 -6.94 -14.30
N HIS A 205 -31.51 -7.35 -13.98
CA HIS A 205 -30.75 -8.32 -14.76
C HIS A 205 -29.75 -9.08 -13.87
N GLY A 206 -29.03 -10.05 -14.46
CA GLY A 206 -27.89 -10.72 -13.80
C GLY A 206 -27.30 -11.84 -14.65
N GLY A 207 -26.02 -12.16 -14.47
CA GLY A 207 -25.36 -13.27 -15.17
C GLY A 207 -26.03 -14.62 -14.91
N GLY A 208 -26.19 -15.43 -15.96
CA GLY A 208 -26.79 -16.77 -15.86
C GLY A 208 -25.85 -17.84 -15.31
N THR A 209 -26.42 -18.95 -14.83
CA THR A 209 -25.65 -20.13 -14.45
C THR A 209 -25.05 -20.78 -15.70
N ASN A 210 -23.73 -20.98 -15.72
CA ASN A 210 -23.09 -21.79 -16.75
C ASN A 210 -23.21 -23.28 -16.38
N SER A 211 -24.21 -23.94 -16.96
CA SER A 211 -24.53 -25.36 -16.76
C SER A 211 -23.81 -26.31 -17.71
N THR A 212 -23.00 -25.77 -18.64
CA THR A 212 -22.22 -26.58 -19.58
C THR A 212 -21.02 -27.24 -18.90
N LYS A 213 -20.43 -28.24 -19.54
CA LYS A 213 -19.26 -28.97 -19.01
C LYS A 213 -17.92 -28.46 -19.54
N ASP A 214 -17.94 -27.79 -20.68
CA ASP A 214 -16.76 -27.49 -21.49
C ASP A 214 -16.75 -26.07 -22.09
N GLN A 215 -17.87 -25.34 -22.04
CA GLN A 215 -17.96 -24.02 -22.68
C GLN A 215 -17.61 -22.88 -21.71
N HIS A 216 -16.84 -21.93 -22.21
CA HIS A 216 -16.58 -20.65 -21.55
C HIS A 216 -17.36 -19.55 -22.24
N ARG A 217 -18.10 -18.74 -21.48
CA ARG A 217 -18.83 -17.57 -21.97
C ARG A 217 -17.98 -16.32 -21.77
N LEU A 218 -17.60 -15.64 -22.85
CA LEU A 218 -16.94 -14.35 -22.83
C LEU A 218 -17.91 -13.23 -23.20
N VAL A 219 -17.98 -12.19 -22.37
CA VAL A 219 -18.75 -10.96 -22.64
C VAL A 219 -17.94 -9.75 -22.19
N PHE A 220 -17.90 -8.70 -23.01
CA PHE A 220 -17.35 -7.39 -22.65
C PHE A 220 -18.49 -6.49 -22.18
N ALA A 221 -18.37 -5.90 -21.00
CA ALA A 221 -19.35 -4.98 -20.43
C ALA A 221 -18.75 -3.57 -20.35
N THR A 222 -19.40 -2.62 -21.03
CA THR A 222 -19.10 -1.18 -20.97
C THR A 222 -20.27 -0.47 -20.31
N PHE A 223 -20.02 0.38 -19.33
CA PHE A 223 -21.03 1.29 -18.78
C PHE A 223 -20.61 2.73 -18.97
N ALA A 224 -21.58 3.59 -19.25
CA ALA A 224 -21.45 5.05 -19.21
C ALA A 224 -22.38 5.61 -18.13
N VAL A 225 -21.99 6.73 -17.53
CA VAL A 225 -22.71 7.39 -16.43
C VAL A 225 -22.89 8.88 -16.73
N ARG A 226 -23.85 9.52 -16.07
CA ARG A 226 -24.01 10.99 -16.13
C ARG A 226 -22.74 11.75 -15.70
N GLY A 227 -22.46 12.86 -16.36
CA GLY A 227 -21.28 13.72 -16.18
C GLY A 227 -20.98 14.21 -14.77
N PHE A 228 -22.01 14.37 -13.93
CA PHE A 228 -21.88 14.85 -12.56
C PHE A 228 -21.82 13.73 -11.51
N LEU A 229 -22.00 12.47 -11.92
CA LEU A 229 -21.91 11.30 -11.04
C LEU A 229 -20.51 10.70 -11.13
N ARG A 230 -20.02 10.08 -10.05
CA ARG A 230 -18.67 9.50 -9.99
C ARG A 230 -18.59 8.18 -10.78
N GLN A 231 -17.45 7.94 -11.42
CA GLN A 231 -17.13 6.64 -12.05
C GLN A 231 -16.98 5.54 -10.99
N GLU A 232 -17.54 4.36 -11.27
CA GLU A 232 -17.26 3.14 -10.50
C GLU A 232 -15.81 2.71 -10.69
N GLU A 233 -15.33 2.75 -11.93
CA GLU A 233 -13.93 2.56 -12.28
C GLU A 233 -13.31 3.93 -12.58
N ASN A 234 -12.50 4.45 -11.65
CA ASN A 234 -11.83 5.74 -11.82
C ASN A 234 -10.82 5.65 -12.97
N GLN A 235 -11.19 6.19 -14.14
CA GLN A 235 -10.39 6.06 -15.35
C GLN A 235 -9.06 6.83 -15.27
N PHE A 236 -9.00 7.90 -14.46
CA PHE A 236 -7.78 8.66 -14.22
C PHE A 236 -6.70 7.86 -13.49
N LEU A 237 -7.11 6.84 -12.73
CA LEU A 237 -6.22 5.91 -12.02
C LEU A 237 -6.08 4.58 -12.75
N ALA A 238 -7.15 4.10 -13.38
CA ALA A 238 -7.19 2.82 -14.09
C ALA A 238 -6.39 2.86 -15.39
N VAL A 239 -6.33 4.02 -16.06
CA VAL A 239 -5.55 4.23 -17.28
C VAL A 239 -4.29 5.02 -16.95
N PRO A 240 -3.08 4.43 -17.07
CA PRO A 240 -1.84 5.16 -16.89
C PRO A 240 -1.81 6.39 -17.79
N ARG A 241 -1.33 7.52 -17.26
CA ARG A 241 -1.26 8.80 -17.98
C ARG A 241 -0.65 8.67 -19.37
N GLU A 242 0.40 7.87 -19.51
CA GLU A 242 1.10 7.66 -20.78
C GLU A 242 0.27 6.91 -21.82
N THR A 243 -0.61 6.01 -21.37
CA THR A 243 -1.59 5.33 -22.22
C THR A 243 -2.70 6.30 -22.60
N ALA A 244 -3.24 7.05 -21.64
CA ALA A 244 -4.26 8.06 -21.89
C ALA A 244 -3.83 9.10 -22.95
N MET A 245 -2.58 9.56 -22.89
CA MET A 245 -2.01 10.51 -23.86
C MET A 245 -1.91 9.96 -25.30
N LYS A 246 -1.94 8.64 -25.47
CA LYS A 246 -1.90 7.97 -26.79
C LYS A 246 -3.30 7.69 -27.35
N LEU A 247 -4.35 7.83 -26.53
CA LEU A 247 -5.73 7.65 -26.97
C LEU A 247 -6.20 8.87 -27.76
N ASP A 248 -7.16 8.66 -28.65
CA ASP A 248 -7.74 9.74 -29.45
C ASP A 248 -8.49 10.74 -28.54
N GLN A 249 -8.55 12.02 -28.93
CA GLN A 249 -9.06 13.08 -28.06
C GLN A 249 -10.51 12.84 -27.59
N ASP A 250 -11.36 12.28 -28.45
CA ASP A 250 -12.74 11.95 -28.10
C ASP A 250 -12.82 10.84 -27.05
N ILE A 251 -11.89 9.87 -27.09
CA ILE A 251 -11.77 8.82 -26.07
C ILE A 251 -11.33 9.45 -24.74
N GLN A 252 -10.35 10.36 -24.76
CA GLN A 252 -9.91 11.06 -23.56
C GLN A 252 -11.05 11.89 -22.95
N ALA A 253 -11.81 12.61 -23.78
CA ALA A 253 -12.95 13.39 -23.34
C ALA A 253 -14.03 12.51 -22.68
N PHE A 254 -14.40 11.40 -23.34
CA PHE A 254 -15.37 10.44 -22.81
C PHE A 254 -14.83 9.64 -21.62
N MET A 255 -13.51 9.52 -21.45
CA MET A 255 -12.88 8.93 -20.27
C MET A 255 -12.97 9.83 -19.03
N GLY A 256 -13.23 11.14 -19.22
CA GLY A 256 -13.33 12.12 -18.14
C GLY A 256 -12.29 13.25 -18.21
N TYR A 257 -11.40 13.27 -19.22
CA TYR A 257 -10.46 14.40 -19.46
C TYR A 257 -11.16 15.56 -20.20
N SER A 258 -12.39 15.86 -19.81
CA SER A 258 -13.16 17.01 -20.28
C SER A 258 -13.78 17.72 -19.07
N MET A 259 -13.96 19.03 -19.18
CA MET A 259 -14.65 19.79 -18.13
C MET A 259 -16.16 19.60 -18.29
N SER A 260 -16.83 19.16 -17.23
CA SER A 260 -18.29 19.17 -17.15
C SER A 260 -18.77 20.49 -16.56
N ASP A 261 -19.79 21.09 -17.15
CA ASP A 261 -20.49 22.23 -16.55
C ASP A 261 -21.45 21.74 -15.43
N PRO A 262 -21.67 22.55 -14.36
CA PRO A 262 -21.11 23.88 -14.14
C PRO A 262 -19.70 23.81 -13.54
N ALA A 263 -18.75 24.56 -14.13
CA ALA A 263 -17.39 24.66 -13.63
C ALA A 263 -17.38 25.01 -12.11
N CYS A 264 -16.79 24.14 -11.30
CA CYS A 264 -16.48 24.47 -9.91
C CYS A 264 -15.38 25.55 -9.92
N ASP A 265 -15.77 26.76 -9.48
CA ASP A 265 -14.93 27.91 -9.13
C ASP A 265 -14.52 28.92 -10.25
N PRO A 266 -15.08 30.16 -10.22
CA PRO A 266 -14.59 31.30 -11.00
C PRO A 266 -13.27 31.92 -10.50
N ALA A 267 -12.77 31.57 -9.30
CA ALA A 267 -11.55 32.17 -8.72
C ALA A 267 -10.25 31.61 -9.32
N CYS A 268 -10.31 30.48 -10.04
CA CYS A 268 -9.16 29.91 -10.74
C CYS A 268 -9.00 30.53 -12.14
N GLY A 269 -8.38 31.72 -12.21
CA GLY A 269 -8.13 32.48 -13.44
C GLY A 269 -7.13 31.88 -14.44
N THR A 270 -6.67 30.64 -14.25
CA THR A 270 -5.59 30.04 -15.07
C THR A 270 -6.07 29.18 -16.24
N CYS A 271 -7.32 28.69 -16.25
CA CYS A 271 -7.82 27.85 -17.35
C CYS A 271 -8.55 28.61 -18.47
N ARG A 272 -8.79 29.92 -18.32
CA ARG A 272 -9.50 30.74 -19.34
C ARG A 272 -8.67 31.13 -20.57
N LYS A 273 -7.36 30.87 -20.61
CA LYS A 273 -6.48 31.49 -21.61
C LYS A 273 -6.39 30.81 -22.99
N ASN A 274 -7.01 29.66 -23.23
CA ASN A 274 -6.83 28.92 -24.50
C ASN A 274 -8.10 28.62 -25.32
N GLN A 275 -9.26 29.25 -25.05
CA GLN A 275 -10.39 29.21 -25.98
C GLN A 275 -10.52 30.55 -26.71
N SER A 276 -9.76 30.69 -27.79
CA SER A 276 -10.02 31.73 -28.79
C SER A 276 -11.15 31.26 -29.71
N SER A 277 -12.27 32.00 -29.65
CA SER A 277 -13.24 32.25 -30.72
C SER A 277 -13.55 31.09 -31.69
N SER A 278 -14.69 30.45 -31.49
CA SER A 278 -15.47 29.88 -32.60
C SER A 278 -16.88 30.44 -32.55
N GLN A 279 -17.22 31.09 -33.65
CA GLN A 279 -18.43 31.85 -33.92
C GLN A 279 -19.69 30.97 -33.88
N GLU A 280 -20.80 31.59 -33.49
CA GLU A 280 -22.14 31.15 -33.87
C GLU A 280 -22.21 30.87 -35.37
N VAL A 281 -22.55 29.64 -35.77
CA VAL A 281 -23.09 29.38 -37.11
C VAL A 281 -24.27 28.42 -36.98
N THR A 282 -25.43 28.95 -37.33
CA THR A 282 -26.71 28.27 -37.51
C THR A 282 -26.67 27.23 -38.63
N ALA A 283 -27.54 26.23 -38.51
CA ALA A 283 -27.79 25.20 -39.52
C ALA A 283 -28.03 25.76 -40.93
N ASP A 284 -27.30 25.24 -41.93
CA ASP A 284 -27.87 24.74 -43.19
C ASP A 284 -26.80 24.21 -44.16
N SER A 285 -27.18 23.15 -44.88
CA SER A 285 -26.67 22.65 -46.18
C SER A 285 -25.38 21.78 -46.27
N LEU A 286 -25.63 20.50 -46.55
CA LEU A 286 -25.02 19.57 -47.53
C LEU A 286 -23.93 20.13 -48.47
N ASP A 287 -22.78 19.45 -48.60
CA ASP A 287 -22.44 18.49 -49.68
C ASP A 287 -20.91 18.33 -49.94
N ALA A 288 -20.53 17.12 -50.38
CA ALA A 288 -19.35 16.68 -51.16
C ALA A 288 -17.86 16.92 -50.75
N SER A 289 -17.15 15.80 -50.62
CA SER A 289 -15.68 15.56 -50.69
C SER A 289 -15.03 15.90 -52.06
N PRO A 290 -13.72 15.62 -52.36
CA PRO A 290 -12.46 15.54 -51.58
C PRO A 290 -11.26 16.29 -52.25
N SER A 291 -10.14 16.56 -51.54
CA SER A 291 -8.73 16.44 -52.06
C SER A 291 -7.65 17.04 -51.13
N GLN A 292 -6.55 16.29 -50.96
CA GLN A 292 -5.22 16.69 -50.45
C GLN A 292 -4.38 17.44 -51.54
N PRO A 293 -3.09 17.83 -51.33
CA PRO A 293 -2.33 18.34 -50.17
C PRO A 293 -1.52 19.64 -50.53
N VAL A 294 -0.68 20.19 -49.62
CA VAL A 294 0.73 20.62 -49.85
C VAL A 294 1.24 21.59 -48.74
N ILE A 295 2.50 21.33 -48.39
CA ILE A 295 3.44 21.91 -47.41
C ILE A 295 3.80 23.38 -47.71
N LEU A 296 4.07 24.21 -46.69
CA LEU A 296 5.19 25.19 -46.71
C LEU A 296 5.64 25.60 -45.30
N SER A 297 6.96 25.71 -45.17
CA SER A 297 7.77 26.07 -44.00
C SER A 297 7.72 27.55 -43.64
N GLN A 298 8.02 27.91 -42.38
CA GLN A 298 9.04 28.91 -41.99
C GLN A 298 9.11 29.16 -40.46
N SER A 299 10.33 29.45 -39.99
CA SER A 299 10.79 29.67 -38.61
C SER A 299 10.25 30.96 -37.95
N PRO A 300 10.32 31.11 -36.61
CA PRO A 300 9.74 32.27 -35.90
C PRO A 300 10.71 33.45 -35.71
N PRO A 301 10.21 34.69 -35.55
CA PRO A 301 11.03 35.88 -35.27
C PRO A 301 11.07 36.27 -33.78
N GLU A 302 12.17 36.92 -33.40
CA GLU A 302 12.41 37.63 -32.13
C GLU A 302 11.60 38.93 -32.04
N LEU A 303 11.26 39.38 -30.81
CA LEU A 303 11.03 40.82 -30.52
C LEU A 303 11.14 41.15 -29.01
N SER A 304 11.44 42.42 -28.78
CA SER A 304 12.23 43.04 -27.71
C SER A 304 11.41 43.76 -26.63
N MET A 305 12.07 44.02 -25.48
CA MET A 305 11.59 44.82 -24.35
C MET A 305 11.96 46.31 -24.47
N PRO A 306 11.16 47.25 -23.93
CA PRO A 306 11.59 48.62 -23.68
C PRO A 306 11.77 48.95 -22.19
N SER A 307 12.37 50.12 -21.98
CA SER A 307 13.18 50.64 -20.86
C SER A 307 12.46 51.46 -19.77
N ASP A 308 13.08 51.43 -18.59
CA ASP A 308 13.13 52.38 -17.42
C ASP A 308 12.97 53.89 -17.70
N PRO A 309 12.77 54.83 -16.70
CA PRO A 309 13.53 54.91 -15.42
C PRO A 309 12.85 55.57 -14.17
N VAL A 310 13.52 55.55 -12.99
CA VAL A 310 13.86 56.72 -12.10
C VAL A 310 14.64 56.26 -10.84
N ALA A 311 15.51 57.15 -10.35
CA ALA A 311 16.75 56.95 -9.59
C ALA A 311 16.71 56.99 -8.04
N ALA A 312 17.69 56.28 -7.45
CA ALA A 312 18.67 56.64 -6.41
C ALA A 312 18.28 57.03 -4.96
N ARG A 313 18.92 56.32 -4.01
CA ARG A 313 19.69 56.73 -2.79
C ARG A 313 20.01 55.42 -2.01
N LEU A 314 21.14 55.10 -1.40
CA LEU A 314 22.41 55.74 -1.03
C LEU A 314 23.44 54.60 -0.80
N SER A 315 24.71 54.85 -1.09
CA SER A 315 25.87 54.02 -0.73
C SER A 315 26.53 54.53 0.56
N ALA A 316 27.13 53.64 1.37
CA ALA A 316 28.38 53.90 2.10
C ALA A 316 28.97 52.62 2.73
N SER A 317 30.26 52.47 2.49
CA SER A 317 31.26 51.47 2.88
C SER A 317 31.70 51.49 4.35
N LEU A 318 32.35 50.41 4.83
CA LEU A 318 33.75 50.40 5.35
C LEU A 318 34.12 49.03 6.00
N SER A 319 35.18 48.38 5.49
CA SER A 319 36.02 47.35 6.17
C SER A 319 36.99 48.05 7.18
N PRO A 320 37.98 47.43 7.92
CA PRO A 320 38.82 46.25 7.60
C PRO A 320 39.25 45.35 8.80
N GLU A 321 39.91 44.20 8.54
CA GLU A 321 41.32 43.91 8.93
C GLU A 321 41.74 42.44 8.66
N TYR A 322 43.00 42.31 8.27
CA TYR A 322 43.77 41.17 7.73
C TYR A 322 44.78 40.69 8.82
N PRO A 323 45.52 39.55 8.76
CA PRO A 323 46.54 39.33 7.73
C PRO A 323 46.85 37.90 7.24
N VAL A 324 47.60 37.94 6.14
CA VAL A 324 48.18 36.92 5.25
C VAL A 324 49.59 36.53 5.72
N LEU A 325 50.13 35.42 5.20
CA LEU A 325 51.53 35.09 4.77
C LEU A 325 51.84 33.61 5.12
N GLU A 326 52.55 32.76 4.37
CA GLU A 326 53.54 32.88 3.27
C GLU A 326 53.78 31.47 2.66
N THR A 327 53.71 31.28 1.33
CA THR A 327 54.79 31.02 0.33
C THR A 327 55.44 29.62 0.27
N SER A 328 55.22 28.95 -0.89
CA SER A 328 56.19 28.53 -1.93
C SER A 328 57.63 28.17 -1.52
N ALA A 329 58.38 27.21 -2.07
CA ALA A 329 58.28 26.19 -3.12
C ALA A 329 59.70 25.52 -3.22
N LEU A 330 59.87 24.54 -4.14
CA LEU A 330 61.12 24.04 -4.76
C LEU A 330 61.75 22.76 -4.12
N THR A 331 62.12 21.68 -4.84
CA THR A 331 61.97 21.26 -6.25
C THR A 331 62.46 19.81 -6.43
N LEU A 332 61.77 19.07 -7.32
CA LEU A 332 62.23 18.15 -8.38
C LEU A 332 63.23 17.01 -8.11
N ALA A 333 62.76 15.77 -8.35
CA ALA A 333 63.30 14.89 -9.40
C ALA A 333 62.22 13.93 -9.94
N SER A 334 62.11 13.86 -11.28
CA SER A 334 61.14 13.17 -12.16
C SER A 334 61.38 11.62 -12.25
N PRO A 335 60.81 10.82 -13.21
CA PRO A 335 59.65 11.00 -14.12
C PRO A 335 58.70 9.75 -14.27
N GLN A 336 57.50 10.01 -14.82
CA GLN A 336 56.71 9.19 -15.79
C GLN A 336 56.15 7.80 -15.41
N THR A 337 54.81 7.66 -15.39
CA THR A 337 54.00 7.19 -16.55
C THR A 337 52.47 7.24 -16.29
N SER A 338 51.76 7.66 -17.34
CA SER A 338 50.32 7.74 -17.67
C SER A 338 49.37 6.66 -17.10
N ALA A 339 48.06 6.84 -16.86
CA ALA A 339 47.10 7.78 -17.45
C ALA A 339 45.91 8.05 -16.49
N THR A 340 45.51 9.32 -16.38
CA THR A 340 44.29 9.81 -15.73
C THR A 340 43.20 10.00 -16.78
N LEU A 341 42.00 9.44 -16.56
CA LEU A 341 40.78 9.80 -17.29
C LEU A 341 40.10 10.96 -16.56
N SER A 342 39.95 12.09 -17.27
CA SER A 342 39.23 13.27 -16.81
C SER A 342 37.72 13.06 -16.87
N LEU A 343 37.00 13.36 -15.79
CA LEU A 343 35.55 13.52 -15.82
C LEU A 343 35.21 15.02 -15.65
N SER A 344 34.60 15.58 -16.69
CA SER A 344 33.99 16.91 -16.70
C SER A 344 32.69 16.91 -15.89
N PRO A 345 32.29 18.04 -15.28
CA PRO A 345 31.04 18.14 -14.55
C PRO A 345 29.92 18.60 -15.50
N ASP A 346 29.14 17.66 -16.03
CA ASP A 346 27.88 17.99 -16.72
C ASP A 346 26.67 17.67 -15.84
N VAL A 347 25.83 18.70 -15.69
CA VAL A 347 24.54 18.71 -15.02
C VAL A 347 23.56 17.84 -15.82
N VAL A 348 23.05 16.76 -15.23
CA VAL A 348 22.00 15.92 -15.83
C VAL A 348 20.65 16.23 -15.19
N SER A 349 19.73 16.73 -16.03
CA SER A 349 18.29 16.89 -15.77
C SER A 349 17.59 15.53 -15.81
N PHE A 350 16.74 15.23 -14.82
CA PHE A 350 15.97 14.00 -14.77
C PHE A 350 14.62 14.15 -15.49
N THR A 351 14.52 13.56 -16.69
CA THR A 351 13.25 13.23 -17.35
C THR A 351 13.06 11.71 -17.30
N VAL A 352 11.98 11.25 -16.66
CA VAL A 352 11.57 9.84 -16.70
C VAL A 352 10.92 9.57 -18.06
N SER A 353 11.51 8.65 -18.83
CA SER A 353 11.01 8.21 -20.14
C SER A 353 10.42 6.80 -20.02
N PRO A 354 9.28 6.49 -20.65
CA PRO A 354 8.68 5.17 -20.54
C PRO A 354 9.07 4.25 -21.71
N SER A 355 9.90 3.26 -21.42
CA SER A 355 10.05 2.08 -22.28
C SER A 355 10.36 0.86 -21.41
N ALA A 356 9.35 0.02 -21.17
CA ALA A 356 9.40 -1.10 -20.22
C ALA A 356 10.39 -2.23 -20.56
N HIS A 357 11.07 -2.19 -21.72
CA HIS A 357 12.16 -3.12 -22.03
C HIS A 357 13.57 -2.51 -21.84
N ASN A 358 13.69 -1.18 -21.66
CA ASN A 358 14.98 -0.49 -21.52
C ASN A 358 15.29 -0.04 -20.08
N ASP A 359 14.35 -0.10 -19.13
CA ASP A 359 14.60 0.40 -17.76
C ASP A 359 15.49 -0.53 -16.93
N LEU A 360 15.29 -1.86 -16.99
CA LEU A 360 16.10 -2.80 -16.20
C LEU A 360 17.58 -2.79 -16.63
N HIS A 361 17.83 -2.85 -17.94
CA HIS A 361 19.20 -2.82 -18.47
C HIS A 361 19.91 -1.49 -18.18
N ASN A 362 19.18 -0.37 -18.23
CA ASN A 362 19.72 0.94 -17.90
C ASN A 362 19.98 1.08 -16.39
N ASP A 363 19.08 0.59 -15.54
CA ASP A 363 19.26 0.55 -14.09
C ASP A 363 20.49 -0.30 -13.71
N ILE A 364 20.68 -1.45 -14.37
CA ILE A 364 21.87 -2.30 -14.20
C ILE A 364 23.15 -1.55 -14.62
N ALA A 365 23.14 -0.90 -15.78
CA ALA A 365 24.31 -0.18 -16.29
C ALA A 365 24.68 0.99 -15.39
N THR A 366 23.69 1.77 -14.95
CA THR A 366 23.87 2.95 -14.10
C THR A 366 24.36 2.59 -12.71
N ASN A 367 23.85 1.49 -12.14
CA ASN A 367 24.10 1.10 -10.75
C ASN A 367 25.09 -0.06 -10.61
N ARG A 368 25.91 -0.31 -11.63
CA ARG A 368 26.90 -1.40 -11.64
C ARG A 368 27.76 -1.44 -10.38
N HIS A 369 28.24 -0.28 -9.94
CA HIS A 369 29.05 -0.14 -8.73
C HIS A 369 28.34 -0.58 -7.43
N ILE A 370 27.02 -0.38 -7.32
CA ILE A 370 26.23 -0.82 -6.16
C ILE A 370 25.96 -2.33 -6.23
N ILE A 371 25.72 -2.86 -7.43
CA ILE A 371 25.52 -4.29 -7.66
C ILE A 371 26.83 -5.05 -7.37
N ASP A 372 27.96 -4.54 -7.84
CA ASP A 372 29.28 -5.12 -7.58
C ASP A 372 29.61 -5.07 -6.07
N TYR A 373 29.18 -4.02 -5.36
CA TYR A 373 29.29 -3.96 -3.89
C TYR A 373 28.45 -5.03 -3.20
N PHE A 374 27.20 -5.25 -3.64
CA PHE A 374 26.37 -6.34 -3.13
C PHE A 374 27.06 -7.69 -3.34
N ASP A 375 27.52 -7.94 -4.56
CA ASP A 375 28.14 -9.20 -4.95
C ASP A 375 29.42 -9.46 -4.13
N GLN A 376 30.37 -8.51 -4.11
CA GLN A 376 31.69 -8.74 -3.55
C GLN A 376 31.76 -8.55 -2.03
N THR A 377 30.91 -7.70 -1.46
CA THR A 377 30.98 -7.32 -0.05
C THR A 377 29.75 -7.83 0.71
N LEU A 378 28.56 -7.30 0.39
CA LEU A 378 27.39 -7.52 1.25
C LEU A 378 26.93 -8.98 1.29
N SER A 379 26.99 -9.68 0.15
CA SER A 379 26.60 -11.09 0.06
C SER A 379 27.48 -12.00 0.92
N GLU A 380 28.75 -11.64 1.14
CA GLU A 380 29.66 -12.36 2.03
C GLU A 380 29.24 -12.19 3.49
N HIS A 381 28.75 -11.02 3.88
CA HIS A 381 28.27 -10.77 5.24
C HIS A 381 27.02 -11.61 5.58
N PHE A 382 26.25 -12.08 4.60
CA PHE A 382 25.04 -12.87 4.83
C PHE A 382 25.22 -14.39 4.94
N ILE A 383 26.41 -14.93 4.64
CA ILE A 383 26.65 -16.38 4.75
C ILE A 383 27.88 -16.76 5.59
N ILE A 384 28.02 -18.05 5.86
CA ILE A 384 29.26 -18.74 6.24
C ILE A 384 29.81 -19.36 4.95
N HIS A 385 31.06 -19.06 4.59
CA HIS A 385 31.67 -19.65 3.41
C HIS A 385 31.97 -21.13 3.64
N VAL A 386 31.52 -21.99 2.72
CA VAL A 386 31.73 -23.44 2.78
C VAL A 386 32.45 -23.89 1.51
N PRO A 387 33.66 -24.48 1.62
CA PRO A 387 34.38 -24.95 0.45
C PRO A 387 33.54 -25.92 -0.39
N GLY A 388 33.40 -25.62 -1.69
CA GLY A 388 32.62 -26.43 -2.63
C GLY A 388 31.12 -26.11 -2.67
N LEU A 389 30.64 -25.12 -1.91
CA LEU A 389 29.31 -24.54 -2.05
C LEU A 389 29.43 -23.07 -2.43
N ASP A 390 28.74 -22.70 -3.49
CA ASP A 390 28.65 -21.33 -3.95
C ASP A 390 27.76 -20.48 -3.03
N ASN A 391 27.92 -19.15 -3.10
CA ASN A 391 27.15 -18.23 -2.28
C ASN A 391 25.69 -18.19 -2.78
N PRO A 392 24.69 -18.59 -1.99
CA PRO A 392 23.31 -18.65 -2.44
C PRO A 392 22.72 -17.27 -2.79
N PHE A 393 23.24 -16.16 -2.26
CA PHE A 393 22.84 -14.83 -2.71
C PHE A 393 23.36 -14.53 -4.12
N ARG A 394 24.52 -15.06 -4.50
CA ARG A 394 25.08 -14.95 -5.86
C ARG A 394 24.43 -15.93 -6.83
N ASP A 395 24.10 -17.13 -6.37
CA ASP A 395 23.53 -18.18 -7.22
C ASP A 395 22.03 -18.05 -7.43
N TYR A 396 21.32 -17.53 -6.44
CA TYR A 396 19.86 -17.51 -6.44
C TYR A 396 19.29 -16.09 -6.45
N VAL A 397 19.79 -15.16 -5.61
CA VAL A 397 19.18 -13.83 -5.50
C VAL A 397 19.65 -12.88 -6.60
N LEU A 398 20.95 -12.83 -6.87
CA LEU A 398 21.54 -11.95 -7.87
C LEU A 398 21.02 -12.24 -9.30
N PRO A 399 20.86 -13.50 -9.75
CA PRO A 399 20.30 -13.79 -11.07
C PRO A 399 18.84 -13.37 -11.18
N LEU A 400 18.05 -13.48 -10.11
CA LEU A 400 16.69 -12.95 -10.07
C LEU A 400 16.66 -11.42 -10.15
N ALA A 401 17.63 -10.72 -9.54
CA ALA A 401 17.77 -9.27 -9.67
C ALA A 401 18.05 -8.83 -11.11
N TYR A 402 18.82 -9.62 -11.87
CA TYR A 402 19.01 -9.38 -13.31
C TYR A 402 17.79 -9.69 -14.18
N GLN A 403 16.78 -10.37 -13.64
CA GLN A 403 15.56 -10.76 -14.34
C GLN A 403 14.33 -9.91 -13.99
N HIS A 404 14.31 -9.30 -12.80
CA HIS A 404 13.14 -8.58 -12.30
C HIS A 404 13.51 -7.26 -11.61
N GLN A 405 12.92 -6.16 -12.09
CA GLN A 405 13.24 -4.80 -11.64
C GLN A 405 12.95 -4.56 -10.15
N GLY A 406 11.87 -5.11 -9.60
CA GLY A 406 11.56 -4.97 -8.18
C GLY A 406 12.62 -5.61 -7.26
N ILE A 407 13.24 -6.72 -7.68
CA ILE A 407 14.31 -7.38 -6.92
C ILE A 407 15.59 -6.58 -7.03
N LEU A 408 15.90 -6.07 -8.23
CA LEU A 408 17.04 -5.16 -8.43
C LEU A 408 16.91 -3.94 -7.52
N HIS A 409 15.75 -3.28 -7.49
CA HIS A 409 15.53 -2.13 -6.61
C HIS A 409 15.64 -2.49 -5.14
N ALA A 410 15.11 -3.64 -4.69
CA ALA A 410 15.27 -4.08 -3.30
C ALA A 410 16.77 -4.28 -2.94
N LEU A 411 17.53 -4.90 -3.85
CA LEU A 411 18.96 -5.13 -3.71
C LEU A 411 19.76 -3.82 -3.68
N LEU A 412 19.47 -2.90 -4.60
CA LEU A 412 20.10 -1.58 -4.65
C LEU A 412 19.82 -0.76 -3.40
N GLY A 413 18.57 -0.77 -2.92
CA GLY A 413 18.16 -0.09 -1.70
C GLY A 413 18.93 -0.57 -0.47
N LEU A 414 18.96 -1.89 -0.27
CA LEU A 414 19.70 -2.53 0.82
C LEU A 414 21.21 -2.23 0.74
N SER A 415 21.79 -2.33 -0.45
CA SER A 415 23.23 -2.11 -0.66
C SER A 415 23.62 -0.66 -0.41
N ALA A 416 22.84 0.30 -0.91
CA ALA A 416 23.06 1.72 -0.66
C ALA A 416 22.92 2.08 0.83
N CYS A 417 21.97 1.46 1.54
CA CYS A 417 21.81 1.60 2.99
C CYS A 417 23.08 1.11 3.72
N HIS A 418 23.57 -0.08 3.37
CA HIS A 418 24.79 -0.62 3.99
C HIS A 418 26.04 0.23 3.68
N MET A 419 26.23 0.67 2.43
CA MET A 419 27.34 1.54 2.04
C MET A 419 27.37 2.86 2.81
N HIS A 420 26.18 3.42 3.11
CA HIS A 420 26.04 4.60 3.96
C HIS A 420 26.51 4.29 5.39
N ASN A 421 26.03 3.19 5.98
CA ASN A 421 26.39 2.76 7.34
C ASN A 421 27.89 2.48 7.51
N THR A 422 28.58 2.04 6.44
CA THR A 422 30.03 1.79 6.46
C THR A 422 30.89 2.98 6.06
N GLY A 423 30.29 4.14 5.78
CA GLY A 423 31.02 5.39 5.48
C GLY A 423 31.70 5.45 4.11
N HIS A 424 31.18 4.74 3.09
CA HIS A 424 31.86 4.59 1.79
C HIS A 424 31.59 5.69 0.73
N ALA A 425 30.72 6.69 0.94
CA ALA A 425 30.62 7.87 0.06
C ALA A 425 29.77 9.01 0.66
N ASN A 426 29.67 10.14 -0.06
CA ASN A 426 28.98 11.37 0.30
C ASN A 426 27.57 11.12 0.91
N SER A 427 27.46 11.39 2.22
CA SER A 427 26.49 10.79 3.16
C SER A 427 25.02 10.96 2.76
N GLN A 428 24.63 12.10 2.20
CA GLN A 428 23.21 12.46 2.04
C GLN A 428 22.56 11.91 0.76
N ARG A 429 23.35 11.66 -0.30
CA ARG A 429 22.82 11.17 -1.59
C ARG A 429 22.44 9.69 -1.54
N LEU A 430 23.21 8.88 -0.81
CA LEU A 430 22.97 7.43 -0.67
C LEU A 430 21.69 7.12 0.10
N VAL A 431 21.36 7.91 1.12
CA VAL A 431 20.11 7.76 1.89
C VAL A 431 18.90 7.97 0.99
N THR A 432 18.86 9.08 0.24
CA THR A 432 17.77 9.37 -0.70
C THR A 432 17.63 8.29 -1.78
N VAL A 433 18.74 7.81 -2.31
CA VAL A 433 18.77 6.72 -3.31
C VAL A 433 18.25 5.41 -2.72
N SER A 434 18.68 5.07 -1.50
CA SER A 434 18.24 3.86 -0.80
C SER A 434 16.72 3.85 -0.56
N LEU A 435 16.17 4.97 -0.09
CA LEU A 435 14.73 5.14 0.14
C LEU A 435 13.94 5.09 -1.18
N GLY A 436 14.44 5.73 -2.24
CA GLY A 436 13.80 5.71 -3.56
C GLY A 436 13.69 4.29 -4.13
N TYR A 437 14.77 3.51 -4.07
CA TYR A 437 14.77 2.12 -4.52
C TYR A 437 13.89 1.22 -3.66
N ARG A 438 13.90 1.41 -2.34
CA ARG A 438 12.99 0.69 -1.43
C ARG A 438 11.52 0.92 -1.80
N LEU A 439 11.13 2.18 -2.06
CA LEU A 439 9.77 2.51 -2.46
C LEU A 439 9.38 1.85 -3.80
N SER A 440 10.28 1.85 -4.78
CA SER A 440 10.06 1.19 -6.07
C SER A 440 9.91 -0.33 -5.93
N ALA A 441 10.72 -0.96 -5.08
CA ALA A 441 10.59 -2.38 -4.76
C ALA A 441 9.25 -2.70 -4.09
N ILE A 442 8.80 -1.88 -3.14
CA ILE A 442 7.49 -2.04 -2.47
C ILE A 442 6.34 -1.93 -3.48
N ARG A 443 6.40 -0.97 -4.42
CA ARG A 443 5.41 -0.85 -5.50
C ARG A 443 5.38 -2.08 -6.40
N SER A 444 6.56 -2.62 -6.74
CA SER A 444 6.67 -3.85 -7.54
C SER A 444 6.12 -5.07 -6.80
N LEU A 445 6.42 -5.20 -5.49
CA LEU A 445 5.85 -6.23 -4.63
C LEU A 445 4.32 -6.13 -4.56
N ALA A 446 3.77 -4.91 -4.39
CA ALA A 446 2.33 -4.69 -4.39
C ALA A 446 1.67 -5.11 -5.72
N SER A 447 2.34 -4.85 -6.85
CA SER A 447 1.88 -5.29 -8.17
C SER A 447 1.82 -6.83 -8.29
N LEU A 448 2.85 -7.55 -7.83
CA LEU A 448 2.83 -9.01 -7.84
C LEU A 448 1.81 -9.61 -6.85
N LEU A 449 1.63 -9.01 -5.67
CA LEU A 449 0.58 -9.45 -4.74
C LEU A 449 -0.81 -9.23 -5.31
N HIS A 450 -1.06 -8.10 -6.00
CA HIS A 450 -2.31 -7.90 -6.74
C HIS A 450 -2.49 -8.91 -7.87
N LYS A 451 -1.39 -9.31 -8.54
CA LYS A 451 -1.42 -10.39 -9.54
C LYS A 451 -1.79 -11.74 -8.90
N GLU A 452 -1.27 -12.05 -7.71
CA GLU A 452 -1.65 -13.27 -6.97
C GLU A 452 -3.16 -13.32 -6.72
N ASP A 453 -3.76 -12.21 -6.28
CA ASP A 453 -5.20 -12.12 -6.00
C ASP A 453 -6.07 -12.27 -7.25
N THR A 454 -5.59 -11.81 -8.40
CA THR A 454 -6.36 -11.75 -9.65
C THR A 454 -6.18 -12.97 -10.56
N SER A 455 -4.95 -13.49 -10.66
CA SER A 455 -4.57 -14.47 -11.69
C SER A 455 -3.62 -15.57 -11.21
N ARG A 456 -3.23 -15.56 -9.92
CA ARG A 456 -2.23 -16.44 -9.30
C ARG A 456 -0.83 -16.27 -9.91
N LEU A 457 0.19 -16.31 -9.07
CA LEU A 457 1.59 -16.21 -9.48
C LEU A 457 2.09 -17.49 -10.13
N THR A 458 2.99 -17.32 -11.12
CA THR A 458 3.80 -18.43 -11.65
C THR A 458 4.90 -18.82 -10.64
N PRO A 459 5.45 -20.04 -10.69
CA PRO A 459 6.51 -20.46 -9.75
C PRO A 459 7.72 -19.51 -9.70
N THR A 460 8.10 -18.91 -10.83
CA THR A 460 9.18 -17.91 -10.89
C THR A 460 8.79 -16.60 -10.20
N GLU A 461 7.54 -16.16 -10.35
CA GLU A 461 7.05 -14.96 -9.67
C GLU A 461 6.84 -15.17 -8.17
N GLU A 462 6.52 -16.39 -7.73
CA GLU A 462 6.56 -16.76 -6.32
C GLU A 462 7.97 -16.54 -5.75
N GLU A 463 9.02 -16.97 -6.47
CA GLU A 463 10.42 -16.68 -6.09
C GLU A 463 10.74 -15.18 -6.09
N TYR A 464 10.19 -14.41 -7.04
CA TYR A 464 10.37 -12.95 -7.04
C TYR A 464 9.79 -12.30 -5.80
N VAL A 465 8.57 -12.67 -5.41
CA VAL A 465 7.93 -12.17 -4.18
C VAL A 465 8.76 -12.53 -2.95
N LEU A 466 9.17 -13.79 -2.82
CA LEU A 466 9.97 -14.24 -1.68
C LEU A 466 11.33 -13.52 -1.61
N ALA A 467 12.00 -13.31 -2.76
CA ALA A 467 13.28 -12.60 -2.83
C ALA A 467 13.15 -11.11 -2.48
N MET A 468 12.11 -10.42 -2.98
CA MET A 468 11.84 -9.03 -2.62
C MET A 468 11.56 -8.88 -1.12
N VAL A 469 10.72 -9.74 -0.54
CA VAL A 469 10.44 -9.70 0.90
C VAL A 469 11.70 -9.95 1.72
N LEU A 470 12.53 -10.94 1.33
CA LEU A 470 13.80 -11.19 2.01
C LEU A 470 14.70 -9.94 2.00
N LEU A 471 14.90 -9.32 0.83
CA LEU A 471 15.76 -8.14 0.68
C LEU A 471 15.20 -6.91 1.42
N LEU A 472 13.88 -6.69 1.40
CA LEU A 472 13.23 -5.59 2.12
C LEU A 472 13.33 -5.76 3.63
N VAL A 473 13.18 -6.99 4.15
CA VAL A 473 13.36 -7.25 5.59
C VAL A 473 14.83 -7.08 5.99
N LEU A 474 15.78 -7.55 5.17
CA LEU A 474 17.20 -7.31 5.41
C LEU A 474 17.55 -5.82 5.36
N HIS A 475 16.87 -5.03 4.51
CA HIS A 475 17.02 -3.58 4.48
C HIS A 475 16.63 -2.97 5.83
N ASP A 476 15.44 -3.29 6.37
CA ASP A 476 15.02 -2.78 7.68
C ASP A 476 16.02 -3.14 8.79
N VAL A 477 16.52 -4.39 8.77
CA VAL A 477 17.51 -4.87 9.73
C VAL A 477 18.82 -4.09 9.62
N CYS A 478 19.22 -3.71 8.39
CA CYS A 478 20.39 -2.87 8.13
C CYS A 478 20.20 -1.43 8.63
N GLU A 479 19.03 -0.85 8.38
CA GLU A 479 18.73 0.56 8.68
C GLU A 479 18.54 0.80 10.18
N SER A 480 17.64 0.05 10.82
CA SER A 480 17.19 0.32 12.19
C SER A 480 17.30 -0.89 13.12
N GLY A 481 17.45 -2.10 12.58
CA GLY A 481 17.39 -3.33 13.37
C GLY A 481 15.96 -3.68 13.84
N VAL A 482 14.94 -2.89 13.49
CA VAL A 482 13.51 -3.20 13.68
C VAL A 482 12.87 -3.32 12.31
N SER A 483 12.21 -4.44 12.02
CA SER A 483 11.41 -4.52 10.80
C SER A 483 10.06 -3.84 10.99
N THR A 484 9.90 -2.65 10.40
CA THR A 484 8.60 -1.99 10.21
C THR A 484 7.70 -2.76 9.24
N HIS A 485 8.27 -3.74 8.52
CA HIS A 485 7.57 -4.61 7.60
C HIS A 485 7.35 -6.04 8.11
N GLY A 486 7.12 -6.23 9.42
CA GLY A 486 6.60 -7.52 9.93
C GLY A 486 5.33 -7.99 9.19
N ALA A 487 4.58 -7.05 8.60
CA ALA A 487 3.47 -7.31 7.69
C ALA A 487 3.90 -8.01 6.38
N HIS A 488 5.09 -7.78 5.84
CA HIS A 488 5.59 -8.49 4.65
C HIS A 488 5.93 -9.95 4.96
N LEU A 489 6.59 -10.23 6.10
CA LEU A 489 6.81 -11.61 6.56
C LEU A 489 5.47 -12.33 6.74
N THR A 490 4.56 -11.71 7.49
CA THR A 490 3.20 -12.25 7.70
C THR A 490 2.47 -12.44 6.37
N GLY A 491 2.60 -11.48 5.46
CA GLY A 491 1.94 -11.46 4.15
C GLY A 491 2.37 -12.59 3.21
N VAL A 492 3.60 -13.08 3.29
CA VAL A 492 4.07 -14.21 2.45
C VAL A 492 3.94 -15.57 3.14
N SER A 493 3.44 -15.62 4.37
CA SER A 493 3.28 -16.88 5.12
C SER A 493 2.44 -17.92 4.36
N PHE A 494 1.36 -17.50 3.70
CA PHE A 494 0.51 -18.38 2.89
C PHE A 494 1.28 -18.97 1.71
N LEU A 495 2.17 -18.18 1.08
CA LEU A 495 2.97 -18.60 -0.06
C LEU A 495 4.04 -19.61 0.39
N CYS A 496 4.72 -19.33 1.50
CA CYS A 496 5.65 -20.29 2.12
C CYS A 496 4.95 -21.61 2.47
N LYS A 497 3.75 -21.55 3.07
CA LYS A 497 2.95 -22.74 3.38
C LYS A 497 2.55 -23.52 2.13
N ARG A 498 2.10 -22.82 1.09
CA ARG A 498 1.72 -23.43 -0.19
C ARG A 498 2.88 -24.18 -0.83
N ILE A 499 4.05 -23.58 -0.89
CA ILE A 499 5.26 -24.21 -1.47
C ILE A 499 5.72 -25.38 -0.58
N ALA A 500 5.68 -25.22 0.74
CA ALA A 500 6.06 -26.26 1.70
C ALA A 500 5.16 -27.50 1.65
N CYS A 501 3.86 -27.33 1.38
CA CYS A 501 2.87 -28.42 1.35
C CYS A 501 2.76 -29.13 -0.02
N LEU A 502 3.60 -28.81 -1.01
CA LEU A 502 3.57 -29.52 -2.31
C LEU A 502 4.01 -30.99 -2.14
N ASP A 503 3.14 -31.92 -2.52
CA ASP A 503 3.24 -33.40 -2.34
C ASP A 503 4.42 -34.11 -3.04
N THR A 504 5.38 -33.38 -3.62
CA THR A 504 6.53 -34.00 -4.33
C THR A 504 7.83 -33.19 -4.16
N SER A 505 8.86 -33.83 -3.58
CA SER A 505 10.24 -33.32 -3.51
C SER A 505 10.86 -32.88 -4.86
N PRO A 506 10.53 -33.45 -6.04
CA PRO A 506 11.07 -32.97 -7.33
C PRO A 506 10.45 -31.68 -7.88
N ARG A 507 9.42 -31.08 -7.23
CA ARG A 507 8.78 -29.85 -7.71
C ARG A 507 9.24 -28.57 -7.01
N ARG A 508 10.08 -28.66 -5.96
CA ARG A 508 10.57 -27.49 -5.22
C ARG A 508 11.90 -27.04 -5.81
N SER A 509 11.97 -25.81 -6.29
CA SER A 509 13.20 -25.18 -6.75
C SER A 509 14.17 -24.99 -5.58
N LYS A 510 15.48 -25.16 -5.84
CA LYS A 510 16.54 -24.87 -4.85
C LYS A 510 16.49 -23.41 -4.39
N THR A 511 16.15 -22.49 -5.31
CA THR A 511 15.98 -21.06 -5.03
C THR A 511 14.83 -20.82 -4.06
N ALA A 512 13.63 -21.32 -4.36
CA ALA A 512 12.49 -21.22 -3.46
C ALA A 512 12.79 -21.78 -2.06
N MET A 513 13.47 -22.93 -1.97
CA MET A 513 13.81 -23.55 -0.69
C MET A 513 14.87 -22.75 0.10
N PHE A 514 15.83 -22.14 -0.57
CA PHE A 514 16.75 -21.19 0.06
C PHE A 514 16.00 -19.98 0.62
N LEU A 515 15.12 -19.36 -0.17
CA LEU A 515 14.34 -18.19 0.22
C LEU A 515 13.41 -18.49 1.40
N ILE A 516 12.71 -19.63 1.37
CA ILE A 516 11.85 -20.09 2.49
C ILE A 516 12.70 -20.33 3.74
N SER A 517 13.88 -20.94 3.61
CA SER A 517 14.77 -21.16 4.77
C SER A 517 15.21 -19.85 5.41
N ALA A 518 15.60 -18.86 4.59
CA ALA A 518 16.01 -17.53 5.07
C ALA A 518 14.85 -16.78 5.75
N LEU A 519 13.67 -16.78 5.13
CA LEU A 519 12.49 -16.12 5.68
C LEU A 519 11.98 -16.81 6.95
N SER A 520 12.03 -18.15 7.00
CA SER A 520 11.63 -18.91 8.20
C SER A 520 12.57 -18.64 9.38
N TRP A 521 13.86 -18.40 9.12
CA TRP A 521 14.80 -17.95 10.15
C TRP A 521 14.43 -16.56 10.68
N LEU A 522 14.13 -15.60 9.79
CA LEU A 522 13.71 -14.25 10.18
C LEU A 522 12.39 -14.24 10.96
N ASP A 523 11.42 -15.06 10.55
CA ASP A 523 10.16 -15.24 11.29
C ASP A 523 10.41 -15.86 12.68
N MET A 524 11.35 -16.80 12.78
CA MET A 524 11.72 -17.38 14.07
C MET A 524 12.37 -16.34 15.00
N LEU A 525 13.30 -15.52 14.50
CA LEU A 525 13.88 -14.41 15.27
C LEU A 525 12.80 -13.46 15.79
N ARG A 526 11.78 -13.17 14.97
CA ARG A 526 10.61 -12.39 15.39
C ARG A 526 9.85 -13.10 16.52
N GLY A 527 9.64 -14.41 16.43
CA GLY A 527 9.01 -15.23 17.48
C GLY A 527 9.75 -15.23 18.83
N PHE A 528 11.08 -15.10 18.84
CA PHE A 528 11.84 -14.95 20.09
C PHE A 528 11.48 -13.66 20.84
N SER A 529 11.12 -12.60 20.12
CA SER A 529 10.72 -11.31 20.67
C SER A 529 9.27 -11.24 21.16
N GLY A 530 8.49 -12.28 20.84
CA GLY A 530 7.06 -12.42 21.16
C GLY A 530 6.52 -13.63 20.40
N ALA A 531 6.08 -14.67 21.11
CA ALA A 531 5.66 -15.91 20.46
C ALA A 531 4.41 -15.70 19.59
N GLU A 532 3.53 -14.81 20.02
CA GLU A 532 2.35 -14.35 19.28
C GLU A 532 2.69 -13.77 17.90
N LYS A 533 3.91 -13.25 17.73
CA LYS A 533 4.38 -12.68 16.46
C LYS A 533 4.78 -13.77 15.46
N LEU A 534 4.96 -15.01 15.85
CA LEU A 534 5.32 -16.11 14.95
C LEU A 534 4.22 -16.34 13.90
N SER A 535 4.58 -16.38 12.61
CA SER A 535 3.60 -16.51 11.52
C SER A 535 3.71 -17.79 10.70
N TYR A 536 4.89 -18.39 10.59
CA TYR A 536 5.09 -19.54 9.71
C TYR A 536 4.73 -20.82 10.42
N SER A 537 3.92 -21.64 9.77
CA SER A 537 3.37 -22.84 10.38
C SER A 537 4.43 -23.92 10.62
N THR A 538 4.08 -24.90 11.45
CA THR A 538 4.93 -26.06 11.71
C THR A 538 5.30 -26.81 10.43
N GLU A 539 4.38 -26.94 9.46
CA GLU A 539 4.68 -27.63 8.19
C GLU A 539 5.77 -26.92 7.36
N VAL A 540 5.83 -25.59 7.40
CA VAL A 540 6.91 -24.83 6.73
C VAL A 540 8.26 -25.15 7.37
N ARG A 541 8.30 -25.22 8.70
CA ARG A 541 9.53 -25.52 9.44
C ARG A 541 9.97 -26.98 9.32
N GLU A 542 9.01 -27.92 9.26
CA GLU A 542 9.27 -29.31 8.91
C GLU A 542 9.87 -29.42 7.51
N CYS A 543 9.29 -28.71 6.54
CA CYS A 543 9.81 -28.65 5.18
C CYS A 543 11.26 -28.14 5.14
N VAL A 544 11.58 -27.07 5.87
CA VAL A 544 12.96 -26.55 5.98
C VAL A 544 13.91 -27.56 6.63
N ARG A 545 13.46 -28.28 7.67
CA ARG A 545 14.23 -29.34 8.34
C ARG A 545 14.52 -30.52 7.40
N ASP A 546 13.52 -30.98 6.67
CA ASP A 546 13.55 -32.24 5.91
C ASP A 546 14.09 -32.07 4.47
N HIS A 547 14.17 -30.83 3.96
CA HIS A 547 14.68 -30.57 2.61
C HIS A 547 16.09 -31.08 2.37
N GLY A 548 16.90 -31.20 3.43
CA GLY A 548 18.28 -31.68 3.33
C GLY A 548 19.25 -30.71 2.66
N SER A 549 18.82 -29.51 2.26
CA SER A 549 19.79 -28.47 1.88
C SER A 549 20.53 -27.93 3.08
N LEU A 550 21.80 -27.58 2.84
CA LEU A 550 22.65 -26.93 3.84
C LEU A 550 22.33 -25.42 3.97
N SER A 551 21.20 -24.95 3.44
CA SER A 551 20.84 -23.52 3.38
C SER A 551 20.82 -22.86 4.75
N LEU A 552 20.19 -23.49 5.76
CA LEU A 552 20.13 -22.93 7.11
C LEU A 552 21.51 -22.92 7.79
N HIS A 553 22.33 -23.95 7.56
CA HIS A 553 23.71 -23.98 8.04
C HIS A 553 24.52 -22.84 7.43
N THR A 554 24.46 -22.67 6.11
CA THR A 554 25.19 -21.63 5.39
C THR A 554 24.73 -20.22 5.77
N LEU A 555 23.44 -20.01 6.06
CA LEU A 555 22.90 -18.70 6.44
C LEU A 555 23.16 -18.32 7.90
N VAL A 556 23.00 -19.28 8.82
CA VAL A 556 22.86 -19.01 10.26
C VAL A 556 23.85 -19.81 11.08
N GLY A 557 24.13 -21.04 10.65
CA GLY A 557 24.91 -22.03 11.38
C GLY A 557 24.19 -22.69 12.55
N CYS A 558 22.87 -22.50 12.63
CA CYS A 558 22.00 -23.27 13.50
C CYS A 558 21.65 -24.62 12.85
N PRO A 559 21.82 -25.76 13.54
CA PRO A 559 21.32 -27.06 13.07
C PRO A 559 19.79 -27.03 12.84
N PRO A 560 19.28 -27.60 11.74
CA PRO A 560 17.85 -27.64 11.44
C PRO A 560 17.00 -28.32 12.52
N VAL A 561 17.56 -29.28 13.25
CA VAL A 561 16.88 -29.96 14.37
C VAL A 561 16.67 -29.04 15.57
N ILE A 562 17.63 -28.16 15.87
CA ILE A 562 17.52 -27.14 16.93
C ILE A 562 16.48 -26.10 16.50
N PHE A 563 16.60 -25.59 15.27
CA PHE A 563 15.64 -24.67 14.65
C PHE A 563 14.20 -25.19 14.72
N PHE A 564 14.01 -26.45 14.34
CA PHE A 564 12.69 -27.07 14.37
C PHE A 564 12.15 -27.19 15.80
N LYS A 565 12.98 -27.66 16.74
CA LYS A 565 12.54 -27.87 18.13
C LYS A 565 12.14 -26.57 18.82
N ILE A 566 12.95 -25.51 18.68
CA ILE A 566 12.60 -24.21 19.28
C ILE A 566 11.37 -23.60 18.59
N GLY A 567 11.18 -23.87 17.29
CA GLY A 567 9.95 -23.52 16.57
C GLY A 567 8.70 -24.12 17.21
N GLN A 568 8.73 -25.39 17.63
CA GLN A 568 7.61 -26.02 18.34
C GLN A 568 7.32 -25.36 19.69
N VAL A 569 8.36 -24.95 20.42
CA VAL A 569 8.21 -24.24 21.70
C VAL A 569 7.56 -22.88 21.48
N LEU A 570 7.97 -22.13 20.45
CA LEU A 570 7.39 -20.83 20.13
C LEU A 570 5.94 -20.95 19.65
N GLU A 571 5.59 -21.97 18.86
CA GLU A 571 4.21 -22.25 18.47
C GLU A 571 3.34 -22.54 19.71
N ALA A 572 3.80 -23.43 20.59
CA ALA A 572 3.10 -23.73 21.83
C ALA A 572 3.00 -22.51 22.76
N GLY A 573 4.02 -21.65 22.79
CA GLY A 573 3.99 -20.39 23.51
C GLY A 573 2.97 -19.41 22.95
N LYS A 574 2.79 -19.38 21.63
CA LYS A 574 1.74 -18.60 20.96
C LYS A 574 0.35 -19.10 21.37
N ASP A 575 0.12 -20.40 21.32
CA ASP A 575 -1.16 -21.00 21.71
C ASP A 575 -1.45 -20.80 23.21
N TYR A 576 -0.42 -20.87 24.06
CA TYR A 576 -0.52 -20.56 25.48
C TYR A 576 -0.93 -19.11 25.74
N LEU A 577 -0.28 -18.14 25.08
CA LEU A 577 -0.60 -16.72 25.21
C LEU A 577 -2.01 -16.39 24.65
N ALA A 578 -2.47 -17.13 23.64
CA ALA A 578 -3.84 -17.01 23.12
C ALA A 578 -4.91 -17.62 24.04
N GLY A 579 -4.50 -18.42 25.04
CA GLY A 579 -5.40 -19.16 25.93
C GLY A 579 -5.90 -20.50 25.37
N ASP A 580 -5.36 -20.93 24.23
CA ASP A 580 -5.73 -22.18 23.55
C ASP A 580 -4.99 -23.40 24.13
N LEU A 581 -3.84 -23.20 24.79
CA LEU A 581 -3.06 -24.25 25.45
C LEU A 581 -3.03 -24.07 26.98
N PRO A 582 -3.54 -25.03 27.77
CA PRO A 582 -3.47 -24.97 29.22
C PRO A 582 -2.02 -24.96 29.74
N VAL A 583 -1.76 -24.22 30.82
CA VAL A 583 -0.42 -24.07 31.42
C VAL A 583 0.25 -25.42 31.73
N GLU A 584 -0.49 -26.39 32.26
CA GLU A 584 0.04 -27.73 32.60
C GLU A 584 0.56 -28.48 31.35
N GLN A 585 -0.13 -28.34 30.22
CA GLN A 585 0.28 -28.96 28.97
C GLN A 585 1.47 -28.22 28.36
N PHE A 586 1.50 -26.89 28.50
CA PHE A 586 2.63 -26.09 28.04
C PHE A 586 3.90 -26.40 28.84
N GLU A 587 3.82 -26.49 30.17
CA GLU A 587 4.93 -26.87 31.05
C GLU A 587 5.49 -28.25 30.69
N GLN A 588 4.65 -29.24 30.40
CA GLN A 588 5.11 -30.56 29.93
C GLN A 588 5.90 -30.48 28.62
N LEU A 589 5.49 -29.58 27.71
CA LEU A 589 6.16 -29.36 26.43
C LEU A 589 7.51 -28.64 26.64
N LEU A 590 7.57 -27.68 27.56
CA LEU A 590 8.80 -27.00 27.99
C LEU A 590 9.79 -27.98 28.61
N ASP A 591 9.35 -28.85 29.53
CA ASP A 591 10.15 -29.92 30.11
C ASP A 591 10.73 -30.86 29.04
N GLY A 592 9.89 -31.22 28.06
CA GLY A 592 10.31 -32.05 26.92
C GLY A 592 11.35 -31.35 26.04
N ALA A 593 11.21 -30.02 25.83
CA ALA A 593 12.15 -29.22 25.07
C ALA A 593 13.48 -29.03 25.82
N GLU A 594 13.44 -28.77 27.12
CA GLU A 594 14.63 -28.65 27.95
C GLU A 594 15.43 -29.96 27.96
N LYS A 595 14.76 -31.12 28.17
CA LYS A 595 15.38 -32.44 28.08
C LYS A 595 16.04 -32.68 26.73
N PHE A 596 15.35 -32.30 25.65
CA PHE A 596 15.92 -32.38 24.30
C PHE A 596 17.20 -31.55 24.18
N PHE A 597 17.17 -30.26 24.52
CA PHE A 597 18.33 -29.40 24.34
C PHE A 597 19.49 -29.76 25.26
N ARG A 598 19.24 -30.26 26.48
CA ARG A 598 20.31 -30.74 27.39
C ARG A 598 20.90 -32.08 26.96
N GLY A 599 20.10 -32.95 26.34
CA GLY A 599 20.52 -34.26 25.85
C GLY A 599 21.02 -34.29 24.40
N TRP A 600 20.93 -33.16 23.69
CA TRP A 600 21.37 -33.08 22.29
C TRP A 600 22.89 -33.05 22.20
N ASP A 601 23.44 -33.96 21.40
CA ASP A 601 24.88 -34.16 21.21
C ASP A 601 25.37 -33.46 19.93
N PRO A 602 26.22 -32.42 20.01
CA PRO A 602 26.77 -31.73 18.84
C PRO A 602 27.65 -32.65 17.97
N ASP A 603 28.25 -33.70 18.52
CA ASP A 603 29.12 -34.60 17.75
C ASP A 603 28.36 -35.56 16.84
N GLN A 604 27.06 -35.75 17.10
CA GLN A 604 26.17 -36.58 16.28
C GLN A 604 25.40 -35.78 15.23
N ALA A 605 25.56 -34.44 15.21
CA ALA A 605 24.88 -33.58 14.25
C ALA A 605 25.56 -33.59 12.87
N VAL A 606 24.76 -33.32 11.84
CA VAL A 606 25.24 -33.19 10.45
C VAL A 606 25.59 -31.74 10.18
N TYR A 607 26.82 -31.50 9.72
CA TYR A 607 27.32 -30.17 9.35
C TYR A 607 27.82 -30.14 7.89
N PRO A 608 27.89 -28.95 7.27
CA PRO A 608 28.41 -28.82 5.90
C PRO A 608 29.85 -29.33 5.74
N THR A 609 30.70 -29.16 6.75
CA THR A 609 32.10 -29.62 6.74
C THR A 609 32.51 -30.13 8.13
N ASN A 610 33.66 -30.81 8.20
CA ASN A 610 34.23 -31.29 9.46
C ASN A 610 34.85 -30.18 10.32
N HIS A 611 34.74 -28.89 9.92
CA HIS A 611 35.32 -27.76 10.64
C HIS A 611 34.75 -27.67 12.06
N GLN A 612 35.62 -27.56 13.06
CA GLN A 612 35.22 -27.66 14.47
C GLN A 612 34.28 -26.53 14.91
N GLU A 613 34.41 -25.33 14.33
CA GLU A 613 33.58 -24.17 14.67
C GLU A 613 32.09 -24.34 14.37
N TRP A 614 31.71 -25.27 13.51
CA TRP A 614 30.29 -25.65 13.34
C TRP A 614 29.69 -26.17 14.65
N ARG A 615 30.44 -27.01 15.37
CA ARG A 615 30.02 -27.57 16.66
C ARG A 615 29.91 -26.48 17.71
N HIS A 616 30.91 -25.60 17.77
CA HIS A 616 30.92 -24.46 18.69
C HIS A 616 29.72 -23.53 18.43
N LEU A 617 29.46 -23.18 17.18
CA LEU A 617 28.32 -22.33 16.83
C LEU A 617 26.98 -23.00 17.18
N ALA A 618 26.82 -24.28 16.87
CA ALA A 618 25.63 -25.05 17.23
C ALA A 618 25.40 -25.10 18.74
N GLU A 619 26.48 -25.23 19.52
CA GLU A 619 26.43 -25.20 20.99
C GLU A 619 25.94 -23.85 21.53
N ALA A 620 26.39 -22.74 20.95
CA ALA A 620 25.88 -21.42 21.30
C ALA A 620 24.37 -21.28 20.98
N TYR A 621 23.91 -21.78 19.82
CA TYR A 621 22.48 -21.79 19.47
C TYR A 621 21.65 -22.68 20.40
N ARG A 622 22.18 -23.83 20.81
CA ARG A 622 21.53 -24.73 21.78
C ARG A 622 21.29 -24.02 23.11
N HIS A 623 22.31 -23.35 23.64
CA HIS A 623 22.19 -22.60 24.90
C HIS A 623 21.31 -21.36 24.77
N ALA A 624 21.35 -20.66 23.64
CA ALA A 624 20.41 -19.59 23.33
C ALA A 624 18.94 -20.07 23.35
N CYS A 625 18.66 -21.25 22.79
CA CYS A 625 17.32 -21.85 22.84
C CYS A 625 16.94 -22.27 24.26
N LEU A 626 17.87 -22.84 25.04
CA LEU A 626 17.64 -23.17 26.45
C LEU A 626 17.28 -21.93 27.29
N LEU A 627 17.98 -20.81 27.09
CA LEU A 627 17.64 -19.55 27.74
C LEU A 627 16.20 -19.15 27.43
N ARG A 628 15.76 -19.25 26.16
CA ARG A 628 14.39 -18.94 25.79
C ARG A 628 13.36 -19.91 26.41
N VAL A 629 13.65 -21.21 26.47
CA VAL A 629 12.77 -22.21 27.12
C VAL A 629 12.59 -21.89 28.60
N MET A 630 13.66 -21.56 29.32
CA MET A 630 13.62 -21.22 30.74
C MET A 630 12.93 -19.87 31.03
N ARG A 631 12.62 -19.07 30.00
CA ARG A 631 11.86 -17.81 30.12
C ARG A 631 10.37 -18.00 29.87
N PHE A 632 9.92 -19.23 29.62
CA PHE A 632 8.50 -19.59 29.58
C PHE A 632 8.12 -20.43 30.82
N PRO A 633 6.84 -20.43 31.23
CA PRO A 633 5.76 -19.56 30.74
C PRO A 633 5.86 -18.11 31.24
N ASP A 634 6.63 -17.89 32.32
CA ASP A 634 6.82 -16.59 32.95
C ASP A 634 8.28 -16.11 32.83
N ALA A 635 8.49 -15.04 32.07
CA ALA A 635 9.81 -14.49 31.81
C ALA A 635 10.40 -13.74 33.03
N PHE A 636 9.57 -13.41 34.03
CA PHE A 636 9.98 -12.72 35.26
C PHE A 636 10.39 -13.67 36.38
N ALA A 637 9.93 -14.93 36.34
CA ALA A 637 10.05 -15.87 37.45
C ALA A 637 11.50 -16.22 37.80
N ILE A 638 12.33 -16.57 36.81
CA ILE A 638 13.68 -17.10 37.03
C ILE A 638 14.71 -15.98 36.92
N SER A 639 15.37 -15.66 38.03
CA SER A 639 16.44 -14.65 38.06
C SER A 639 17.60 -15.01 37.14
N CYS A 640 18.26 -13.99 36.60
CA CYS A 640 19.55 -14.13 35.89
C CYS A 640 20.66 -14.73 36.76
N ASP A 641 20.52 -14.67 38.10
CA ASP A 641 21.47 -15.28 39.02
C ASP A 641 21.32 -16.80 39.18
N ASP A 642 20.25 -17.38 38.64
CA ASP A 642 19.99 -18.81 38.69
C ASP A 642 21.15 -19.62 38.08
N PRO A 643 21.61 -20.70 38.73
CA PRO A 643 22.72 -21.51 38.24
C PRO A 643 22.53 -22.05 36.81
N GLN A 644 21.30 -22.37 36.41
CA GLN A 644 21.00 -22.90 35.08
C GLN A 644 21.09 -21.83 34.00
N ILE A 645 20.63 -20.60 34.31
CA ILE A 645 20.79 -19.43 33.44
C ILE A 645 22.28 -19.10 33.30
N LYS A 646 23.01 -18.99 34.42
CA LYS A 646 24.46 -18.72 34.43
C LYS A 646 25.26 -19.75 33.64
N ALA A 647 24.91 -21.03 33.75
CA ALA A 647 25.56 -22.09 32.99
C ALA A 647 25.37 -21.88 31.47
N SER A 648 24.17 -21.51 31.03
CA SER A 648 23.90 -21.29 29.61
C SER A 648 24.52 -19.99 29.09
N VAL A 649 24.47 -18.91 29.87
CA VAL A 649 25.17 -17.65 29.57
C VAL A 649 26.67 -17.90 29.42
N SER A 650 27.29 -18.60 30.38
CA SER A 650 28.73 -18.86 30.36
C SER A 650 29.11 -19.72 29.15
N ALA A 651 28.34 -20.77 28.84
CA ALA A 651 28.60 -21.61 27.67
C ALA A 651 28.58 -20.83 26.35
N VAL A 652 27.65 -19.87 26.17
CA VAL A 652 27.64 -18.99 25.00
C VAL A 652 28.89 -18.12 24.95
N LEU A 653 29.26 -17.48 26.06
CA LEU A 653 30.43 -16.62 26.12
C LEU A 653 31.76 -17.39 25.95
N ASP A 654 31.84 -18.62 26.46
CA ASP A 654 32.99 -19.53 26.28
C ASP A 654 33.16 -19.91 24.80
N VAL A 655 32.05 -20.16 24.09
CA VAL A 655 32.07 -20.36 22.63
C VAL A 655 32.61 -19.10 21.93
N CYS A 656 32.15 -17.90 22.33
CA CYS A 656 32.65 -16.65 21.75
C CYS A 656 34.15 -16.44 22.02
N ALA A 657 34.67 -16.88 23.16
CA ALA A 657 36.09 -16.83 23.46
C ALA A 657 36.91 -17.86 22.66
N THR A 658 36.28 -18.95 22.22
CA THR A 658 36.94 -20.05 21.49
C THR A 658 37.04 -19.78 19.98
N ILE A 659 36.02 -19.18 19.38
CA ILE A 659 36.01 -18.89 17.93
C ILE A 659 36.88 -17.64 17.65
N PRO A 660 37.87 -17.72 16.73
CA PRO A 660 38.67 -16.56 16.34
C PRO A 660 37.81 -15.42 15.81
N ARG A 661 38.16 -14.17 16.13
CA ARG A 661 37.37 -12.98 15.76
C ARG A 661 37.31 -12.72 14.26
N ASP A 662 38.36 -13.09 13.54
CA ASP A 662 38.46 -13.01 12.08
C ASP A 662 37.79 -14.20 11.38
N SER A 663 37.27 -15.17 12.14
CA SER A 663 36.53 -16.29 11.59
C SER A 663 35.19 -15.84 10.99
N VAL A 664 34.84 -16.43 9.84
CA VAL A 664 33.53 -16.26 9.18
C VAL A 664 32.36 -16.75 10.05
N PHE A 665 32.62 -17.58 11.07
CA PHE A 665 31.63 -18.07 12.01
C PHE A 665 31.32 -17.04 13.11
N TYR A 666 32.26 -16.15 13.44
CA TYR A 666 32.15 -15.25 14.58
C TYR A 666 30.95 -14.31 14.46
N LYS A 667 30.69 -13.76 13.27
CA LYS A 667 29.51 -12.90 12.99
C LYS A 667 28.16 -13.60 13.21
N ARG A 668 28.10 -14.93 13.23
CA ARG A 668 26.86 -15.71 13.46
C ARG A 668 26.55 -15.91 14.93
N LEU A 669 27.46 -15.53 15.83
CA LEU A 669 27.24 -15.53 17.28
C LEU A 669 26.39 -14.35 17.75
N LEU A 670 26.07 -13.39 16.87
CA LEU A 670 25.33 -12.17 17.26
C LEU A 670 24.02 -12.46 18.00
N PHE A 671 23.21 -13.41 17.50
CA PHE A 671 21.95 -13.76 18.14
C PHE A 671 22.13 -14.51 19.49
N PRO A 672 22.97 -15.56 19.58
CA PRO A 672 23.33 -16.15 20.87
C PRO A 672 23.91 -15.14 21.88
N LEU A 673 24.80 -14.25 21.43
CA LEU A 673 25.40 -13.19 22.23
C LEU A 673 24.36 -12.21 22.76
N PHE A 674 23.38 -11.85 21.94
CA PHE A 674 22.27 -11.00 22.37
C PHE A 674 21.48 -11.65 23.51
N LEU A 675 21.10 -12.93 23.38
CA LEU A 675 20.36 -13.63 24.44
C LEU A 675 21.20 -13.82 25.71
N ALA A 676 22.46 -14.23 25.59
CA ALA A 676 23.36 -14.33 26.73
C ALA A 676 23.63 -12.97 27.39
N GLY A 677 23.76 -11.92 26.58
CA GLY A 677 23.90 -10.53 27.01
C GLY A 677 22.68 -10.01 27.78
N ALA A 678 21.48 -10.38 27.35
CA ALA A 678 20.24 -10.02 28.03
C ALA A 678 20.07 -10.77 29.36
N ASP A 679 20.58 -12.00 29.47
CA ASP A 679 20.44 -12.85 30.66
C ASP A 679 21.65 -12.83 31.62
N THR A 680 22.74 -12.10 31.29
CA THR A 680 23.86 -11.96 32.22
C THR A 680 23.63 -10.88 33.29
N CYS A 681 24.06 -11.18 34.51
CA CYS A 681 24.08 -10.25 35.65
C CYS A 681 25.48 -9.75 36.01
N SER A 682 26.54 -10.31 35.42
CA SER A 682 27.92 -9.97 35.78
C SER A 682 28.38 -8.75 34.99
N PRO A 683 28.87 -7.67 35.65
CA PRO A 683 29.41 -6.50 34.96
C PRO A 683 30.53 -6.84 33.96
N HIS A 684 31.36 -7.84 34.29
CA HIS A 684 32.43 -8.30 33.40
C HIS A 684 31.88 -9.01 32.15
N GLN A 685 30.85 -9.85 32.32
CA GLN A 685 30.20 -10.54 31.21
C GLN A 685 29.40 -9.58 30.33
N ILE A 686 28.74 -8.58 30.92
CA ILE A 686 28.08 -7.48 30.19
C ILE A 686 29.08 -6.75 29.30
N HIS A 687 30.22 -6.34 29.87
CA HIS A 687 31.27 -5.66 29.11
C HIS A 687 31.83 -6.55 28.00
N TYR A 688 32.07 -7.83 28.29
CA TYR A 688 32.56 -8.79 27.30
C TYR A 688 31.57 -9.02 26.16
N ALA A 689 30.28 -9.22 26.47
CA ALA A 689 29.22 -9.37 25.47
C ALA A 689 29.09 -8.11 24.59
N SER A 690 29.09 -6.92 25.21
CA SER A 690 29.07 -5.65 24.47
C SER A 690 30.28 -5.50 23.55
N TRP A 691 31.46 -5.91 24.01
CA TRP A 691 32.67 -5.87 23.20
C TRP A 691 32.58 -6.84 22.02
N CYS A 692 32.19 -8.10 22.25
CA CYS A 692 31.98 -9.08 21.18
C CYS A 692 30.97 -8.60 20.12
N ILE A 693 29.86 -7.99 20.56
CA ILE A 693 28.86 -7.42 19.66
C ILE A 693 29.45 -6.28 18.83
N ASN A 694 30.23 -5.38 19.43
CA ASN A 694 30.87 -4.28 18.70
C ASN A 694 31.89 -4.78 17.66
N GLU A 695 32.65 -5.84 17.96
CA GLU A 695 33.53 -6.48 16.97
C GLU A 695 32.75 -7.04 15.77
N ILE A 696 31.57 -7.62 16.00
CA ILE A 696 30.68 -8.06 14.91
C ILE A 696 30.20 -6.87 14.09
N LYS A 697 29.80 -5.75 14.72
CA LYS A 697 29.40 -4.54 14.02
C LYS A 697 30.54 -3.97 13.17
N HIS A 698 31.75 -3.91 13.72
CA HIS A 698 32.92 -3.40 13.01
C HIS A 698 33.31 -4.28 11.82
N SER A 699 33.27 -5.60 11.97
CA SER A 699 33.61 -6.54 10.89
C SER A 699 32.54 -6.66 9.80
N THR A 700 31.27 -6.45 10.16
CA THR A 700 30.14 -6.63 9.23
C THR A 700 29.63 -5.34 8.62
N GLY A 701 29.76 -4.20 9.30
CA GLY A 701 29.16 -2.92 8.89
C GLY A 701 27.71 -2.71 9.37
N PHE A 702 27.05 -3.76 9.86
CA PHE A 702 25.69 -3.68 10.40
C PHE A 702 25.70 -3.11 11.81
N GLN A 703 24.98 -2.02 12.03
CA GLN A 703 25.03 -1.28 13.30
C GLN A 703 24.10 -1.82 14.38
N HIS A 704 23.00 -2.50 14.00
CA HIS A 704 22.01 -3.07 14.91
C HIS A 704 21.58 -2.14 16.08
N PRO A 705 21.09 -0.92 15.80
CA PRO A 705 20.83 0.06 16.85
C PRO A 705 19.74 -0.41 17.82
N ALA A 706 18.66 -1.01 17.34
CA ALA A 706 17.58 -1.54 18.19
C ALA A 706 18.03 -2.61 19.19
N MET A 707 18.86 -3.57 18.76
CA MET A 707 19.41 -4.59 19.66
C MET A 707 20.26 -3.96 20.77
N THR A 708 21.07 -2.96 20.40
CA THR A 708 21.98 -2.28 21.33
C THR A 708 21.20 -1.48 22.36
N ASP A 709 20.15 -0.79 21.91
CA ASP A 709 19.22 -0.07 22.78
C ASP A 709 18.50 -1.01 23.76
N LEU A 710 17.98 -2.14 23.27
CA LEU A 710 17.34 -3.16 24.12
C LEU A 710 18.28 -3.69 25.22
N LEU A 711 19.51 -4.06 24.87
CA LEU A 711 20.49 -4.52 25.87
C LEU A 711 20.82 -3.42 26.88
N THR A 712 20.97 -2.18 26.40
CA THR A 712 21.24 -1.03 27.27
C THR A 712 20.12 -0.85 28.28
N LYS A 713 18.85 -0.84 27.83
CA LYS A 713 17.66 -0.77 28.70
C LYS A 713 17.61 -1.89 29.73
N VAL A 714 17.87 -3.14 29.31
CA VAL A 714 17.91 -4.30 30.21
C VAL A 714 19.00 -4.14 31.27
N TRP A 715 20.20 -3.72 30.87
CA TRP A 715 21.31 -3.54 31.79
C TRP A 715 21.10 -2.36 32.74
N ASP A 716 20.47 -1.27 32.27
CA ASP A 716 20.10 -0.12 33.10
C ASP A 716 19.03 -0.49 34.13
N GLU A 717 17.93 -1.11 33.69
CA GLU A 717 16.85 -1.53 34.59
C GLU A 717 17.36 -2.59 35.59
N ARG A 718 18.27 -3.49 35.19
CA ARG A 718 18.88 -4.45 36.12
C ARG A 718 19.81 -3.78 37.14
N ARG A 719 20.46 -2.66 36.79
CA ARG A 719 21.32 -1.89 37.71
C ARG A 719 20.51 -1.11 38.75
N THR A 720 19.43 -0.47 38.33
CA THR A 720 18.63 0.43 39.17
C THR A 720 17.49 -0.29 39.88
N ASN A 721 16.97 -1.35 39.25
CA ASN A 721 15.81 -2.18 39.63
C ASN A 721 14.68 -1.41 40.33
N PRO A 722 14.19 -0.29 39.76
CA PRO A 722 13.14 0.52 40.39
C PRO A 722 11.82 -0.25 40.57
N ARG A 723 11.56 -1.25 39.70
CA ARG A 723 10.35 -2.06 39.71
C ARG A 723 10.43 -3.28 40.64
N GLY A 724 11.61 -3.61 41.17
CA GLY A 724 11.82 -4.73 42.08
C GLY A 724 11.63 -6.11 41.42
N TRP A 725 11.90 -6.22 40.12
CA TRP A 725 11.72 -7.47 39.37
C TRP A 725 12.80 -8.51 39.72
N SER A 726 12.39 -9.78 39.75
CA SER A 726 13.30 -10.93 39.94
C SER A 726 14.18 -11.20 38.72
N ASN A 727 13.65 -10.93 37.53
CA ASN A 727 14.37 -10.88 36.25
C ASN A 727 13.90 -9.68 35.44
N VAL A 728 14.77 -9.16 34.58
CA VAL A 728 14.45 -8.07 33.64
C VAL A 728 14.35 -8.69 32.23
N PRO A 729 13.16 -9.11 31.79
CA PRO A 729 12.99 -9.72 30.48
C PRO A 729 13.06 -8.68 29.38
N TRP A 730 13.94 -8.90 28.40
CA TRP A 730 14.15 -7.94 27.31
C TRP A 730 12.93 -7.77 26.39
N MET A 731 12.01 -8.74 26.36
CA MET A 731 10.76 -8.64 25.59
C MET A 731 9.90 -7.45 26.00
N GLU A 732 9.95 -7.03 27.27
CA GLU A 732 9.19 -5.88 27.80
C GLU A 732 9.58 -4.56 27.11
N PHE A 733 10.80 -4.48 26.60
CA PHE A 733 11.29 -3.32 25.89
C PHE A 733 11.08 -3.42 24.37
N VAL A 734 10.66 -4.58 23.84
CA VAL A 734 10.34 -4.78 22.42
C VAL A 734 8.93 -4.31 22.11
N THR A 735 8.04 -4.50 23.07
CA THR A 735 6.65 -4.11 23.05
C THR A 735 6.30 -3.82 24.49
N GLN A 736 5.68 -2.67 24.76
CA GLN A 736 4.92 -2.38 25.99
C GLN A 736 5.50 -1.41 27.05
N GLU A 737 6.52 -0.60 26.76
CA GLU A 737 6.72 0.58 27.60
C GLU A 737 5.81 1.72 27.14
N LYS A 738 5.08 2.30 28.09
CA LYS A 738 4.34 3.54 27.82
C LYS A 738 5.35 4.59 27.38
N ASN A 739 5.07 5.24 26.26
CA ASN A 739 5.94 6.27 25.72
C ASN A 739 5.86 7.49 26.64
N GLN A 740 6.87 7.64 27.50
CA GLN A 740 6.86 8.67 28.52
C GLN A 740 6.75 10.09 27.94
N ALA A 741 7.32 10.33 26.76
CA ALA A 741 7.19 11.62 26.08
C ALA A 741 5.75 11.89 25.63
N GLU A 742 5.05 10.89 25.11
CA GLU A 742 3.63 11.02 24.74
C GLU A 742 2.72 11.10 25.98
N LEU A 743 3.04 10.39 27.07
CA LEU A 743 2.34 10.56 28.34
C LEU A 743 2.49 11.96 28.91
N GLU A 744 3.69 12.54 28.85
CA GLU A 744 3.94 13.91 29.27
C GLU A 744 3.16 14.92 28.43
N LYS A 745 3.05 14.70 27.11
CA LYS A 745 2.19 15.51 26.25
C LYS A 745 0.72 15.35 26.63
N ALA A 746 0.23 14.11 26.76
CA ALA A 746 -1.16 13.82 27.15
C ALA A 746 -1.53 14.46 28.50
N SER A 747 -0.58 14.49 29.45
CA SER A 747 -0.81 15.10 30.77
C SER A 747 -1.08 16.61 30.74
N LYS A 748 -0.73 17.29 29.65
CA LYS A 748 -0.95 18.73 29.44
C LYS A 748 -2.26 19.03 28.70
N LEU A 749 -2.92 18.02 28.15
CA LEU A 749 -4.16 18.16 27.38
C LEU A 749 -5.38 18.15 28.31
N ALA A 750 -6.38 18.96 28.00
CA ALA A 750 -7.63 19.04 28.74
C ALA A 750 -8.54 17.84 28.44
N ASN A 751 -9.36 17.45 29.43
CA ASN A 751 -10.45 16.46 29.29
C ASN A 751 -10.02 15.03 28.89
N VAL A 752 -8.75 14.68 29.08
CA VAL A 752 -8.20 13.37 28.78
C VAL A 752 -8.80 12.26 29.68
N PRO A 753 -9.24 11.11 29.12
CA PRO A 753 -9.82 10.01 29.89
C PRO A 753 -8.74 9.13 30.57
N HIS A 754 -7.96 9.70 31.48
CA HIS A 754 -6.82 9.05 32.16
C HIS A 754 -7.14 7.66 32.74
N CYS A 755 -6.62 6.60 32.13
CA CYS A 755 -6.66 5.24 32.64
C CYS A 755 -5.55 4.43 31.98
N GLU A 756 -5.30 3.23 32.52
CA GLU A 756 -4.25 2.36 32.00
C GLU A 756 -4.38 2.09 30.49
N GLN A 757 -5.58 1.78 30.00
CA GLN A 757 -5.80 1.55 28.57
C GLN A 757 -5.63 2.82 27.73
N TYR A 758 -5.97 4.00 28.28
CA TYR A 758 -5.68 5.27 27.62
C TYR A 758 -4.18 5.52 27.50
N GLU A 759 -3.43 5.26 28.58
CA GLU A 759 -1.97 5.42 28.58
C GLU A 759 -1.30 4.46 27.58
N ARG A 760 -1.80 3.23 27.46
CA ARG A 760 -1.40 2.28 26.42
C ARG A 760 -1.71 2.81 25.02
N MET A 761 -2.94 3.30 24.83
CA MET A 761 -3.44 3.85 23.58
C MET A 761 -2.57 4.98 23.03
N VAL A 762 -2.30 6.03 23.82
CA VAL A 762 -1.48 7.16 23.35
C VAL A 762 0.01 6.83 23.23
N SER A 763 0.45 5.74 23.87
CA SER A 763 1.82 5.23 23.77
C SER A 763 2.06 4.35 22.54
N GLY A 764 1.02 4.11 21.74
CA GLY A 764 1.06 3.17 20.61
C GLY A 764 1.18 1.70 20.99
N MET A 765 0.83 1.38 22.25
CA MET A 765 0.67 0.01 22.69
C MET A 765 -0.71 -0.51 22.26
N LEU A 766 -0.83 -1.84 22.18
CA LEU A 766 -2.11 -2.49 22.05
C LEU A 766 -3.02 -2.12 23.23
N TYR A 767 -4.25 -1.71 22.96
CA TYR A 767 -5.23 -1.32 23.98
C TYR A 767 -6.63 -1.86 23.63
N ASP A 768 -7.47 -1.99 24.66
CA ASP A 768 -8.89 -2.33 24.51
C ASP A 768 -9.72 -1.04 24.41
N SER A 769 -10.27 -0.77 23.21
CA SER A 769 -11.05 0.44 22.94
C SER A 769 -12.48 0.40 23.50
N LEU A 770 -12.96 -0.77 23.94
CA LEU A 770 -14.33 -0.98 24.40
C LEU A 770 -14.52 -0.76 25.89
N ILE A 771 -13.43 -0.52 26.65
CA ILE A 771 -13.56 -0.26 28.09
C ILE A 771 -14.50 0.94 28.33
N PRO A 772 -15.31 0.91 29.41
CA PRO A 772 -16.34 1.93 29.64
C PRO A 772 -15.82 3.37 29.60
N LYS A 773 -14.59 3.60 30.08
CA LYS A 773 -14.00 4.94 30.13
C LYS A 773 -13.68 5.52 28.75
N LEU A 774 -13.11 4.72 27.84
CA LEU A 774 -12.84 5.14 26.46
C LEU A 774 -14.13 5.22 25.64
N THR A 775 -15.05 4.27 25.82
CA THR A 775 -16.38 4.30 25.20
C THR A 775 -17.16 5.58 25.57
N ASN A 776 -17.17 5.94 26.86
CA ASN A 776 -17.83 7.16 27.33
C ASN A 776 -17.16 8.44 26.78
N ALA A 777 -15.83 8.44 26.65
CA ALA A 777 -15.10 9.56 26.05
C ALA A 777 -15.52 9.78 24.58
N ARG A 778 -15.59 8.71 23.76
CA ARG A 778 -16.09 8.80 22.38
C ARG A 778 -17.53 9.29 22.29
N LEU A 779 -18.39 8.85 23.21
CA LEU A 779 -19.78 9.33 23.27
C LEU A 779 -19.86 10.83 23.63
N ALA A 780 -19.03 11.30 24.55
CA ALA A 780 -18.93 12.72 24.89
C ALA A 780 -18.45 13.55 23.69
N ALA A 781 -17.43 13.07 22.97
CA ALA A 781 -16.92 13.67 21.75
C ALA A 781 -18.02 13.82 20.68
N ARG A 782 -18.75 12.74 20.42
CA ARG A 782 -19.87 12.73 19.45
C ARG A 782 -20.97 13.72 19.81
N LYS A 783 -21.27 13.87 21.11
CA LYS A 783 -22.24 14.86 21.60
C LYS A 783 -21.76 16.28 21.34
N ALA A 784 -20.54 16.63 21.76
CA ALA A 784 -19.96 17.96 21.58
C ALA A 784 -19.79 18.32 20.09
N MET A 785 -19.35 17.36 19.29
CA MET A 785 -19.24 17.45 17.83
C MET A 785 -20.61 17.71 17.18
N ASN A 786 -21.66 17.03 17.62
CA ASN A 786 -23.01 17.28 17.12
C ASN A 786 -23.48 18.69 17.47
N GLU A 787 -23.25 19.15 18.70
CA GLU A 787 -23.55 20.53 19.11
C GLU A 787 -22.78 21.54 18.25
N TYR A 788 -21.47 21.35 18.03
CA TYR A 788 -20.65 22.20 17.16
C TYR A 788 -21.19 22.25 15.72
N ASN A 789 -21.54 21.09 15.16
CA ASN A 789 -21.96 20.98 13.77
C ASN A 789 -23.38 21.51 13.51
N THR A 790 -24.23 21.56 14.53
CA THR A 790 -25.64 21.98 14.39
C THR A 790 -25.90 23.37 14.95
N TRP A 791 -24.97 23.93 15.73
CA TRP A 791 -25.11 25.26 16.29
C TRP A 791 -25.05 26.35 15.22
N PHE A 792 -26.02 27.27 15.29
CA PHE A 792 -26.12 28.45 14.43
C PHE A 792 -26.65 29.63 15.27
N PRO A 793 -26.09 30.85 15.14
CA PRO A 793 -26.58 32.01 15.88
C PRO A 793 -27.91 32.55 15.32
N GLU A 794 -28.69 33.24 16.15
CA GLU A 794 -29.96 33.88 15.77
C GLU A 794 -29.94 35.39 16.10
N GLY A 795 -30.68 36.20 15.34
CA GLY A 795 -30.85 37.64 15.63
C GLY A 795 -29.59 38.48 15.44
N ASP A 796 -29.34 39.41 16.36
CA ASP A 796 -28.21 40.36 16.30
C ASP A 796 -26.83 39.69 16.48
N ASP A 797 -26.81 38.43 16.93
CA ASP A 797 -25.59 37.62 17.08
C ASP A 797 -25.09 37.02 15.74
N PHE A 798 -25.82 37.23 14.63
CA PHE A 798 -25.42 36.79 13.29
C PHE A 798 -24.31 37.68 12.69
N ASN A 799 -23.11 37.61 13.26
CA ASN A 799 -21.91 38.27 12.73
C ASN A 799 -20.68 37.37 12.88
N ILE A 800 -19.70 37.55 11.98
CA ILE A 800 -18.55 36.65 11.86
C ILE A 800 -17.68 36.65 13.14
N GLU A 801 -17.53 37.80 13.79
CA GLU A 801 -16.68 37.94 14.98
C GLU A 801 -17.26 37.14 16.16
N PHE A 802 -18.57 37.25 16.38
CA PHE A 802 -19.28 36.46 17.39
C PHE A 802 -19.25 34.97 17.08
N ILE A 803 -19.50 34.59 15.82
CA ILE A 803 -19.47 33.18 15.39
C ILE A 803 -18.10 32.56 15.62
N THR A 804 -17.03 33.22 15.19
CA THR A 804 -15.65 32.73 15.36
C THR A 804 -15.32 32.56 16.83
N LYS A 805 -15.59 33.57 17.65
CA LYS A 805 -15.33 33.51 19.10
C LYS A 805 -16.13 32.38 19.77
N ARG A 806 -17.42 32.27 19.46
CA ARG A 806 -18.27 31.24 20.06
C ARG A 806 -17.86 29.84 19.63
N ARG A 807 -17.49 29.65 18.35
CA ARG A 807 -16.96 28.37 17.86
C ARG A 807 -15.62 28.03 18.50
N ALA A 808 -14.72 29.00 18.69
CA ALA A 808 -13.47 28.79 19.42
C ALA A 808 -13.72 28.34 20.87
N GLU A 809 -14.68 28.96 21.58
CA GLU A 809 -15.11 28.51 22.93
C GLU A 809 -15.64 27.07 22.92
N MET A 810 -16.43 26.70 21.91
CA MET A 810 -16.93 25.33 21.77
C MET A 810 -15.78 24.35 21.52
N LEU A 811 -14.85 24.65 20.62
CA LEU A 811 -13.68 23.80 20.35
C LEU A 811 -12.82 23.63 21.62
N LYS A 812 -12.59 24.71 22.38
CA LYS A 812 -11.90 24.68 23.68
C LYS A 812 -12.58 23.80 24.73
N SER A 813 -13.88 23.55 24.60
CA SER A 813 -14.62 22.73 25.57
C SER A 813 -14.39 21.23 25.41
N PHE A 814 -13.94 20.74 24.24
CA PHE A 814 -13.79 19.31 23.97
C PHE A 814 -12.50 18.89 23.27
N LEU A 815 -11.72 19.82 22.70
CA LEU A 815 -10.36 19.54 22.23
C LEU A 815 -9.35 19.59 23.38
N GLY A 816 -8.21 18.92 23.20
CA GLY A 816 -7.16 18.83 24.22
C GLY A 816 -6.45 20.14 24.47
N HIS A 817 -6.13 20.88 23.40
CA HIS A 817 -5.51 22.20 23.49
C HIS A 817 -5.86 23.05 22.27
N VAL A 818 -6.15 24.33 22.50
CA VAL A 818 -6.43 25.34 21.48
C VAL A 818 -5.77 26.63 21.92
N GLU A 819 -4.74 27.06 21.18
CA GLU A 819 -3.84 28.13 21.61
C GLU A 819 -4.48 29.53 21.61
N ASP A 820 -5.34 29.86 20.63
CA ASP A 820 -5.97 31.18 20.51
C ASP A 820 -7.47 31.12 20.16
N ASP A 821 -8.11 32.30 20.03
CA ASP A 821 -9.52 32.44 19.64
C ASP A 821 -9.70 32.61 18.11
N GLU A 822 -8.60 32.59 17.34
CA GLU A 822 -8.63 32.71 15.88
C GLU A 822 -8.78 31.34 15.19
N VAL A 823 -8.81 30.25 15.96
CA VAL A 823 -9.09 28.91 15.45
C VAL A 823 -10.45 28.84 14.75
N PHE A 824 -10.49 28.19 13.59
CA PHE A 824 -11.75 28.00 12.88
C PHE A 824 -11.79 26.68 12.11
N ILE A 825 -12.82 25.87 12.36
CA ILE A 825 -13.07 24.61 11.66
C ILE A 825 -14.46 24.67 11.04
N GLU A 826 -14.56 24.54 9.72
CA GLU A 826 -15.86 24.55 9.03
C GLU A 826 -16.67 23.27 9.29
N PRO A 827 -17.92 23.37 9.79
CA PRO A 827 -18.80 22.22 9.93
C PRO A 827 -19.19 21.61 8.56
N PRO A 828 -19.24 20.27 8.41
CA PRO A 828 -19.17 19.29 9.49
C PRO A 828 -17.72 18.94 9.87
N PHE A 829 -17.45 18.96 11.17
CA PHE A 829 -16.22 18.45 11.78
C PHE A 829 -16.50 17.06 12.39
N ARG A 830 -15.57 16.11 12.23
CA ARG A 830 -15.64 14.79 12.89
C ARG A 830 -14.38 14.52 13.69
N VAL A 831 -14.54 14.08 14.93
CA VAL A 831 -13.45 13.65 15.80
C VAL A 831 -13.83 12.38 16.58
N ASP A 832 -12.87 11.51 16.89
CA ASP A 832 -13.14 10.27 17.62
C ASP A 832 -13.23 10.51 19.15
N TYR A 833 -12.16 11.05 19.75
CA TYR A 833 -12.09 11.40 21.17
C TYR A 833 -12.17 12.91 21.41
N GLY A 834 -11.36 13.72 20.72
CA GLY A 834 -11.26 15.18 20.92
C GLY A 834 -10.04 15.61 21.76
N PRO A 835 -9.91 15.16 23.02
CA PRO A 835 -8.82 15.53 23.92
C PRO A 835 -7.41 15.24 23.45
N ASN A 836 -7.20 14.41 22.43
CA ASN A 836 -5.86 14.07 21.96
C ASN A 836 -5.37 15.01 20.85
N MET A 837 -6.20 15.97 20.43
CA MET A 837 -5.88 16.96 19.43
C MET A 837 -5.42 18.27 20.08
N SER A 838 -4.26 18.77 19.65
CA SER A 838 -3.67 20.06 20.04
C SER A 838 -3.48 20.92 18.80
N VAL A 839 -4.01 22.14 18.81
CA VAL A 839 -3.89 23.09 17.70
C VAL A 839 -3.21 24.40 18.11
N GLY A 840 -2.27 24.84 17.29
CA GLY A 840 -1.56 26.11 17.42
C GLY A 840 -2.39 27.33 17.00
N LYS A 841 -1.72 28.48 16.90
CA LYS A 841 -2.34 29.78 16.62
C LYS A 841 -2.84 29.88 15.19
N ARG A 842 -3.96 30.57 14.98
CA ARG A 842 -4.53 30.84 13.64
C ARG A 842 -4.72 29.58 12.78
N PHE A 843 -5.14 28.48 13.42
CA PHE A 843 -5.45 27.23 12.73
C PHE A 843 -6.77 27.34 11.96
N TYR A 844 -6.76 26.96 10.69
CA TYR A 844 -7.95 26.90 9.85
C TYR A 844 -8.14 25.51 9.22
N ALA A 845 -9.36 24.98 9.28
CA ALA A 845 -9.75 23.79 8.54
C ALA A 845 -11.08 23.97 7.80
N ASN A 846 -11.09 23.54 6.54
CA ASN A 846 -12.24 23.61 5.66
C ASN A 846 -13.21 22.42 5.90
N PHE A 847 -14.33 22.40 5.17
CA PHE A 847 -15.44 21.48 5.36
C PHE A 847 -15.00 20.02 5.43
N ASN A 848 -15.68 19.25 6.29
CA ASN A 848 -15.57 17.79 6.33
C ASN A 848 -14.22 17.25 6.84
N LEU A 849 -13.53 18.01 7.70
CA LEU A 849 -12.35 17.51 8.43
C LEU A 849 -12.77 16.32 9.31
N THR A 850 -12.05 15.21 9.18
CA THR A 850 -12.21 14.01 10.03
C THR A 850 -10.90 13.68 10.73
N VAL A 851 -10.91 13.60 12.06
CA VAL A 851 -9.73 13.30 12.89
C VAL A 851 -10.00 12.08 13.77
N LEU A 852 -9.30 10.97 13.52
CA LEU A 852 -9.31 9.79 14.40
C LEU A 852 -8.10 9.89 15.34
N ASP A 853 -8.30 10.53 16.49
CA ASP A 853 -7.27 10.89 17.48
C ASP A 853 -7.10 9.82 18.58
N SER A 854 -6.94 8.55 18.22
CA SER A 854 -6.54 7.50 19.16
C SER A 854 -5.10 7.67 19.69
N ALA A 855 -4.25 8.46 19.04
CA ALA A 855 -3.01 8.99 19.61
C ALA A 855 -2.96 10.51 19.46
N ILE A 856 -1.90 11.13 20.00
CA ILE A 856 -1.77 12.59 20.01
C ILE A 856 -1.62 13.13 18.58
N VAL A 857 -2.44 14.12 18.23
CA VAL A 857 -2.34 14.90 17.00
C VAL A 857 -1.91 16.31 17.37
N THR A 858 -0.69 16.68 16.97
CA THR A 858 -0.14 18.02 17.17
C THR A 858 -0.17 18.79 15.87
N ILE A 859 -0.87 19.92 15.84
CA ILE A 859 -0.92 20.84 14.70
C ILE A 859 -0.29 22.16 15.11
N GLY A 860 0.74 22.60 14.37
CA GLY A 860 1.48 23.83 14.61
C GLY A 860 0.69 25.12 14.35
N ASP A 861 1.40 26.23 14.34
CA ASP A 861 0.84 27.56 14.11
C ASP A 861 0.59 27.82 12.61
N ARG A 862 -0.46 28.59 12.29
CA ARG A 862 -0.81 29.07 10.93
C ARG A 862 -1.08 27.94 9.92
N VAL A 863 -1.42 26.75 10.40
CA VAL A 863 -1.74 25.61 9.53
C VAL A 863 -3.12 25.80 8.89
N MET A 864 -3.19 25.55 7.59
CA MET A 864 -4.43 25.58 6.81
C MET A 864 -4.73 24.20 6.22
N ILE A 865 -5.95 23.69 6.44
CA ILE A 865 -6.39 22.38 5.95
C ILE A 865 -7.56 22.53 4.96
N GLY A 866 -7.41 21.93 3.78
CA GLY A 866 -8.42 21.89 2.71
C GLY A 866 -9.61 20.96 3.03
N PRO A 867 -10.65 20.97 2.18
CA PRO A 867 -11.88 20.22 2.47
C PRO A 867 -11.68 18.71 2.31
N ASN A 868 -12.45 17.92 3.04
CA ASN A 868 -12.44 16.45 3.01
C ASN A 868 -11.10 15.81 3.40
N VAL A 869 -10.33 16.46 4.27
CA VAL A 869 -9.09 15.88 4.81
C VAL A 869 -9.40 14.91 5.94
N MET A 870 -8.71 13.77 5.94
CA MET A 870 -8.74 12.78 7.01
C MET A 870 -7.37 12.69 7.70
N ILE A 871 -7.36 12.80 9.02
CA ILE A 871 -6.18 12.59 9.85
C ILE A 871 -6.47 11.37 10.71
N SER A 872 -5.71 10.28 10.57
CA SER A 872 -5.93 9.05 11.33
C SER A 872 -4.67 8.62 12.04
N THR A 873 -4.71 8.68 13.38
CA THR A 873 -3.68 8.05 14.22
C THR A 873 -3.98 6.58 14.50
N ALA A 874 -5.23 6.15 14.34
CA ALA A 874 -5.68 4.79 14.61
C ALA A 874 -5.29 3.80 13.50
N THR A 875 -4.97 2.58 13.90
CA THR A 875 -4.79 1.41 13.03
C THR A 875 -5.15 0.12 13.79
N HIS A 876 -5.14 -1.01 13.09
CA HIS A 876 -5.49 -2.32 13.63
C HIS A 876 -4.43 -3.35 13.30
N GLU A 877 -4.36 -4.40 14.12
CA GLU A 877 -3.61 -5.60 13.73
C GLU A 877 -4.29 -6.24 12.51
N THR A 878 -3.50 -6.77 11.59
CA THR A 878 -4.02 -7.43 10.39
C THR A 878 -4.54 -8.83 10.69
N GLU A 879 -4.10 -9.42 11.81
CA GLU A 879 -4.49 -10.74 12.29
C GLU A 879 -5.97 -10.79 12.70
N VAL A 880 -6.65 -11.91 12.43
CA VAL A 880 -8.11 -12.04 12.57
C VAL A 880 -8.53 -12.19 14.03
N ALA A 881 -7.82 -12.96 14.84
CA ALA A 881 -8.11 -13.14 16.26
C ALA A 881 -7.96 -11.82 17.04
N SER A 882 -6.93 -11.04 16.76
CA SER A 882 -6.73 -9.70 17.35
C SER A 882 -7.85 -8.72 16.97
N ARG A 883 -8.27 -8.70 15.69
CA ARG A 883 -9.44 -7.91 15.27
C ARG A 883 -10.75 -8.36 15.92
N ARG A 884 -10.92 -9.67 16.16
CA ARG A 884 -12.07 -10.21 16.91
C ARG A 884 -12.05 -9.83 18.39
N ALA A 885 -10.85 -9.69 18.96
CA ALA A 885 -10.66 -9.18 20.32
C ALA A 885 -10.78 -7.65 20.41
N CYS A 886 -11.03 -6.96 19.29
CA CYS A 886 -11.14 -5.50 19.21
C CYS A 886 -9.91 -4.77 19.76
N ILE A 887 -8.73 -5.37 19.58
CA ILE A 887 -7.47 -4.77 20.00
C ILE A 887 -7.01 -3.79 18.93
N GLU A 888 -6.63 -2.59 19.37
CA GLU A 888 -6.22 -1.48 18.52
C GLU A 888 -4.84 -0.97 18.94
N TYR A 889 -4.16 -0.26 18.04
CA TYR A 889 -2.99 0.55 18.38
C TYR A 889 -2.97 1.82 17.51
N ALA A 890 -2.25 2.84 17.94
CA ALA A 890 -2.22 4.13 17.28
C ALA A 890 -0.82 4.76 17.32
N TYR A 891 -0.50 5.62 16.36
CA TYR A 891 0.77 6.36 16.37
C TYR A 891 0.52 7.85 16.24
N PRO A 892 1.27 8.70 16.98
CA PRO A 892 1.06 10.14 16.98
C PRO A 892 1.33 10.75 15.60
N ILE A 893 0.70 11.89 15.33
CA ILE A 893 0.90 12.68 14.11
C ILE A 893 1.34 14.08 14.51
N ASN A 894 2.35 14.61 13.83
CA ASN A 894 2.83 15.99 14.03
C ASN A 894 2.76 16.75 12.69
N ILE A 895 2.13 17.91 12.68
CA ILE A 895 2.10 18.84 11.55
C ILE A 895 2.79 20.12 12.02
N GLY A 896 3.88 20.49 11.34
CA GLY A 896 4.66 21.68 11.63
C GLY A 896 3.92 22.98 11.33
N ASP A 897 4.58 24.09 11.61
CA ASP A 897 4.04 25.43 11.37
C ASP A 897 3.91 25.73 9.87
N ASP A 898 3.02 26.66 9.53
CA ASP A 898 2.82 27.23 8.20
C ASP A 898 2.35 26.25 7.10
N CYS A 899 2.05 25.00 7.44
CA CYS A 899 1.62 24.01 6.47
C CYS A 899 0.28 24.32 5.78
N TRP A 900 0.22 24.06 4.47
CA TRP A 900 -1.04 24.00 3.71
C TRP A 900 -1.34 22.58 3.22
N ILE A 901 -2.35 21.94 3.83
CA ILE A 901 -2.78 20.59 3.46
C ILE A 901 -3.89 20.67 2.43
N GLY A 902 -3.66 20.12 1.23
CA GLY A 902 -4.64 20.10 0.14
C GLY A 902 -5.92 19.31 0.46
N GLY A 903 -7.01 19.59 -0.25
CA GLY A 903 -8.29 18.88 -0.06
C GLY A 903 -8.22 17.40 -0.45
N GLY A 904 -8.94 16.55 0.28
CA GLY A 904 -8.98 15.09 0.06
C GLY A 904 -7.75 14.31 0.56
N VAL A 905 -6.78 14.98 1.19
CA VAL A 905 -5.58 14.34 1.73
C VAL A 905 -5.93 13.43 2.91
N THR A 906 -5.28 12.26 2.98
CA THR A 906 -5.34 11.36 4.13
C THR A 906 -3.95 11.26 4.77
N ILE A 907 -3.85 11.63 6.05
CA ILE A 907 -2.62 11.54 6.85
C ILE A 907 -2.73 10.30 7.75
N LEU A 908 -1.75 9.41 7.63
CA LEU A 908 -1.74 8.08 8.27
C LEU A 908 -0.93 8.07 9.59
N PRO A 909 -1.06 7.02 10.43
CA PRO A 909 -0.42 6.95 11.74
C PRO A 909 1.10 7.11 11.67
N GLY A 910 1.68 7.86 12.61
CA GLY A 910 3.13 8.03 12.75
C GLY A 910 3.76 9.07 11.82
N VAL A 911 2.97 9.71 10.96
CA VAL A 911 3.45 10.72 10.01
C VAL A 911 3.83 12.01 10.74
N THR A 912 5.01 12.54 10.40
CA THR A 912 5.43 13.91 10.75
C THR A 912 5.56 14.72 9.47
N ILE A 913 4.78 15.79 9.35
CA ILE A 913 4.91 16.81 8.31
C ILE A 913 5.75 17.94 8.91
N GLY A 914 6.89 18.25 8.29
CA GLY A 914 7.75 19.37 8.71
C GLY A 914 7.08 20.73 8.47
N GLU A 915 7.79 21.81 8.80
CA GLU A 915 7.32 23.18 8.54
C GLU A 915 7.28 23.49 7.03
N GLY A 916 6.32 24.31 6.58
CA GLY A 916 6.31 24.84 5.21
C GLY A 916 4.97 24.98 4.52
#